data_AF-A0A522D1E9-F1
#
_entry.id   AF-A0A522D1E9-F1
#
_cell.length_a   1.000
_cell.length_b   1.000
_cell.length_c   1.000
_cell.angle_alpha   90.00
_cell.angle_beta   90.00
_cell.angle_gamma   90.00
#
_symmetry.space_group_name_H-M   'P 1'
#
loop_
_entity.id
_entity.type
_entity.pdbx_description
1 polymer ?
#
loop_
_entity_poly.entity_id
_entity_poly.type
_entity_poly.pdbx_seq_one_letter_code
_entity_poly.pdbx_strand_id
1 'polypeptide(L)'
;MKPVRITSMLAVLLPAILFSACSRENFVDLSQDWRASYGEGIENAREGVDDSGWTAVDLPSRLPGMSAGKKIWLRRQVVIPPGLQNKDIALYIGKIDAADETFFNGAPIGKTGRLGPDYFSTWNMDRYYWIPPSLIRDGKPNLIAVSVYSFTGNNIKNKPVLGAMKDIENHAFWKRFLAHYFPLSSGILTLMLALLLVFQSLLGKRDRGALYLAAASALWSVLTLHFFLPDFGISYVLADNLYYALLSVEIIFIYMFIETILDERSPVLQKIIFVNSAIGAVVALTATQASPVIASWRSMAVGVLGIVAQIIWSVPIVRATIKKNREALPLLVSYIIFMLCLVHDILLVVDMMNADLYWINFGYVSMIISFGIVMTQRMGIIAQNLESAVETASAQNVHLSVVLNKVKHSTSELKVFSSTIKETADRLQEEMASQGGSLEETSSAIEEVSASIESISGNALSQDDAIKKNNEVAVQYVGSLSRISAAAREAGTLSTESLRQTETSRKSLDDIVNGMQRIKDSSGAIREIAQIINEISEQTNLLSLNAAIEAARAGESGRGFAVVAQEIGKLADRSMEQAKIIHQHINSTLENITRETETVRESAAVILSIEQAAVNVGNSITTIGSLCGEQEKLALVLQENMEKISHGSEDIARSTDEQKITTFEVTKSIEYLNEIMEGVMRNAGVLLDALKGLQAHIETLTAIVE
;
A
#
# COMPACT_ATOMS: atom_id res chain seq x y z
N MET A 1 -21.25 -27.16 26.67
CA MET A 1 -21.44 -27.66 28.06
C MET A 1 -22.64 -28.61 28.14
N LYS A 2 -22.60 -29.67 28.98
CA LYS A 2 -23.69 -30.67 29.13
C LYS A 2 -25.04 -29.99 29.49
N PRO A 3 -26.19 -30.47 28.99
CA PRO A 3 -27.47 -29.83 29.26
C PRO A 3 -27.85 -30.02 30.73
N VAL A 4 -27.87 -28.92 31.48
CA VAL A 4 -28.47 -28.90 32.81
C VAL A 4 -29.96 -29.18 32.62
N ARG A 5 -30.43 -30.27 33.21
CA ARG A 5 -31.84 -30.66 33.23
C ARG A 5 -32.64 -29.51 33.88
N ILE A 6 -33.34 -28.72 33.06
CA ILE A 6 -34.38 -27.76 33.48
C ILE A 6 -35.66 -28.52 33.86
N THR A 7 -35.51 -29.67 34.53
CA THR A 7 -36.61 -30.36 35.21
C THR A 7 -36.64 -30.03 36.70
N SER A 8 -35.67 -29.25 37.19
CA SER A 8 -35.45 -29.05 38.64
C SER A 8 -35.96 -27.70 39.19
N MET A 9 -36.28 -26.71 38.35
CA MET A 9 -36.74 -25.38 38.83
C MET A 9 -38.25 -25.16 38.73
N LEU A 10 -38.96 -25.90 37.88
CA LEU A 10 -40.43 -25.81 37.79
C LEU A 10 -41.15 -26.56 38.93
N ALA A 11 -40.43 -27.33 39.74
CA ALA A 11 -40.99 -28.05 40.89
C ALA A 11 -41.06 -27.21 42.18
N VAL A 12 -40.51 -25.98 42.21
CA VAL A 12 -40.35 -25.21 43.45
C VAL A 12 -41.33 -24.04 43.59
N LEU A 13 -42.02 -23.63 42.52
CA LEU A 13 -42.97 -22.50 42.58
C LEU A 13 -44.44 -22.89 42.76
N LEU A 14 -44.78 -24.18 42.63
CA LEU A 14 -46.14 -24.66 42.86
C LEU A 14 -46.58 -24.86 44.33
N PRO A 15 -45.71 -24.97 45.36
CA PRO A 15 -46.19 -25.09 46.75
C PRO A 15 -46.33 -23.76 47.50
N ALA A 16 -45.73 -22.65 47.04
CA ALA A 16 -45.69 -21.40 47.80
C ALA A 16 -47.01 -20.58 47.73
N ILE A 17 -47.80 -20.75 46.66
CA ILE A 17 -49.10 -20.07 46.50
C ILE A 17 -50.22 -20.83 47.24
N LEU A 18 -49.97 -22.07 47.68
CA LEU A 18 -50.90 -22.84 48.53
C LEU A 18 -50.76 -22.53 50.03
N PHE A 19 -49.84 -21.64 50.43
CA PHE A 19 -49.59 -21.28 51.84
C PHE A 19 -49.75 -19.77 52.09
N SER A 20 -50.95 -19.22 51.90
CA SER A 20 -51.38 -17.98 52.57
C SER A 20 -52.87 -17.74 52.43
N ALA A 21 -53.69 -18.64 52.98
CA ALA A 21 -55.10 -18.33 53.24
C ALA A 21 -55.62 -19.08 54.47
N CYS A 22 -54.78 -19.18 55.51
CA CYS A 22 -55.21 -19.69 56.80
C CYS A 22 -54.47 -18.98 57.94
N SER A 23 -54.52 -17.64 57.95
CA SER A 23 -54.50 -16.93 59.22
C SER A 23 -55.90 -17.03 59.79
N ARG A 24 -56.08 -17.53 61.02
CA ARG A 24 -57.35 -17.44 61.75
C ARG A 24 -57.85 -16.01 61.68
N GLU A 25 -58.88 -15.79 60.88
CA GLU A 25 -59.49 -14.48 60.69
C GLU A 25 -60.25 -14.11 61.97
N ASN A 26 -59.67 -13.25 62.81
CA ASN A 26 -60.33 -12.70 64.00
C ASN A 26 -61.26 -11.55 63.60
N PHE A 27 -62.17 -11.83 62.68
CA PHE A 27 -63.18 -10.88 62.22
C PHE A 27 -64.51 -11.14 62.90
N VAL A 28 -65.24 -10.06 63.16
CA VAL A 28 -66.66 -10.13 63.50
C VAL A 28 -67.42 -10.20 62.19
N ASP A 29 -68.11 -11.31 61.95
CA ASP A 29 -68.96 -11.49 60.78
C ASP A 29 -70.17 -10.54 60.88
N LEU A 30 -70.28 -9.63 59.90
CA LEU A 30 -71.38 -8.70 59.80
C LEU A 30 -72.37 -9.09 58.69
N SER A 31 -72.40 -10.32 58.20
CA SER A 31 -73.28 -10.72 57.08
C SER A 31 -74.79 -10.62 57.38
N GLN A 32 -75.22 -10.88 58.61
CA GLN A 32 -76.63 -11.00 58.99
C GLN A 32 -77.26 -9.67 59.45
N ASP A 33 -78.54 -9.63 59.83
CA ASP A 33 -79.17 -8.51 60.56
C ASP A 33 -79.09 -7.11 59.91
N TRP A 34 -78.87 -7.01 58.59
CA TRP A 34 -78.98 -5.73 57.90
C TRP A 34 -80.44 -5.41 57.58
N ARG A 35 -80.74 -4.11 57.59
CA ARG A 35 -82.03 -3.56 57.24
C ARG A 35 -81.88 -2.64 56.04
N ALA A 36 -82.70 -2.85 55.01
CA ALA A 36 -82.66 -2.12 53.75
C ALA A 36 -83.97 -1.35 53.50
N SER A 37 -83.87 -0.11 53.02
CA SER A 37 -85.02 0.69 52.57
C SER A 37 -84.64 1.73 51.52
N TYR A 38 -85.63 2.27 50.81
CA TYR A 38 -85.46 3.38 49.87
C TYR A 38 -85.46 4.72 50.60
N GLY A 39 -84.59 5.64 50.19
CA GLY A 39 -84.61 7.01 50.70
C GLY A 39 -83.55 7.91 50.10
N GLU A 40 -83.89 9.18 49.85
CA GLU A 40 -82.99 10.14 49.19
C GLU A 40 -82.11 10.90 50.21
N GLY A 41 -82.66 11.22 51.39
CA GLY A 41 -82.01 12.13 52.33
C GLY A 41 -81.02 11.48 53.30
N ILE A 42 -80.08 12.30 53.77
CA ILE A 42 -78.97 11.90 54.66
C ILE A 42 -79.45 11.64 56.10
N GLU A 43 -80.69 12.02 56.44
CA GLU A 43 -81.31 11.74 57.73
C GLU A 43 -81.34 10.26 58.07
N ASN A 44 -81.40 9.38 57.07
CA ASN A 44 -81.34 7.93 57.22
C ASN A 44 -80.00 7.40 57.77
N ALA A 45 -78.96 8.24 57.85
CA ALA A 45 -77.73 7.91 58.56
C ALA A 45 -77.82 8.18 60.09
N ARG A 46 -78.80 8.96 60.55
CA ARG A 46 -78.91 9.41 61.96
C ARG A 46 -79.45 8.29 62.86
N GLU A 47 -79.04 8.33 64.12
CA GLU A 47 -79.39 7.31 65.11
C GLU A 47 -80.87 7.29 65.50
N GLY A 48 -81.52 8.44 65.56
CA GLY A 48 -82.92 8.57 65.99
C GLY A 48 -83.97 8.14 64.96
N VAL A 49 -83.57 7.56 63.83
CA VAL A 49 -84.48 7.03 62.80
C VAL A 49 -84.90 5.62 63.18
N ASP A 50 -86.21 5.38 63.26
CA ASP A 50 -86.79 4.05 63.46
C ASP A 50 -86.69 3.22 62.17
N ASP A 51 -85.86 2.17 62.21
CA ASP A 51 -85.60 1.23 61.12
C ASP A 51 -86.30 -0.13 61.30
N SER A 52 -87.20 -0.27 62.26
CA SER A 52 -87.92 -1.53 62.54
C SER A 52 -88.78 -2.02 61.37
N GLY A 53 -89.31 -1.10 60.55
CA GLY A 53 -90.12 -1.39 59.36
C GLY A 53 -89.32 -1.69 58.08
N TRP A 54 -87.98 -1.67 58.12
CA TRP A 54 -87.13 -1.87 56.95
C TRP A 54 -86.96 -3.36 56.61
N THR A 55 -86.73 -3.68 55.33
CA THR A 55 -86.61 -5.06 54.84
C THR A 55 -85.33 -5.71 55.38
N ALA A 56 -85.44 -6.87 56.01
CA ALA A 56 -84.26 -7.64 56.43
C ALA A 56 -83.52 -8.20 55.20
N VAL A 57 -82.20 -8.03 55.15
CA VAL A 57 -81.34 -8.51 54.06
C VAL A 57 -80.06 -9.06 54.66
N ASP A 58 -79.62 -10.22 54.18
CA ASP A 58 -78.30 -10.76 54.50
C ASP A 58 -77.32 -10.45 53.36
N LEU A 59 -76.06 -10.20 53.70
CA LEU A 59 -74.98 -9.90 52.75
C LEU A 59 -73.94 -11.03 52.74
N PRO A 60 -73.35 -11.40 51.59
CA PRO A 60 -73.53 -10.82 50.26
C PRO A 60 -74.86 -11.21 49.63
N SER A 61 -75.54 -10.24 49.01
CA SER A 61 -76.74 -10.51 48.22
C SER A 61 -76.96 -9.42 47.17
N ARG A 62 -77.76 -9.78 46.17
CA ARG A 62 -78.34 -8.80 45.25
C ARG A 62 -79.50 -8.13 45.98
N LEU A 63 -79.39 -6.84 46.28
CA LEU A 63 -80.38 -6.16 47.11
C LEU A 63 -81.77 -6.14 46.41
N PRO A 64 -82.89 -6.33 47.14
CA PRO A 64 -84.22 -6.37 46.54
C PRO A 64 -84.80 -4.98 46.16
N GLY A 65 -85.54 -4.89 45.04
CA GLY A 65 -86.46 -3.79 44.69
C GLY A 65 -85.97 -2.65 43.77
N MET A 66 -84.82 -2.77 43.11
CA MET A 66 -84.14 -1.67 42.42
C MET A 66 -84.90 -1.09 41.24
N SER A 67 -85.37 0.15 41.37
CA SER A 67 -85.60 1.01 40.20
C SER A 67 -84.29 1.73 39.88
N ALA A 68 -83.86 1.74 38.61
CA ALA A 68 -82.67 2.48 38.21
C ALA A 68 -82.75 3.95 38.67
N GLY A 69 -81.66 4.47 39.25
CA GLY A 69 -81.59 5.86 39.70
C GLY A 69 -82.26 6.14 41.05
N LYS A 70 -82.51 5.14 41.90
CA LYS A 70 -82.95 5.33 43.29
C LYS A 70 -81.86 4.98 44.30
N LYS A 71 -81.78 5.75 45.37
CA LYS A 71 -80.85 5.53 46.49
C LYS A 71 -81.43 4.53 47.51
N ILE A 72 -80.63 3.53 47.86
CA ILE A 72 -80.95 2.48 48.84
C ILE A 72 -80.10 2.72 50.09
N TRP A 73 -80.71 2.63 51.26
CA TRP A 73 -80.01 2.70 52.54
C TRP A 73 -80.00 1.33 53.21
N LEU A 74 -78.83 0.95 53.72
CA LEU A 74 -78.59 -0.23 54.54
C LEU A 74 -78.22 0.24 55.95
N ARG A 75 -78.78 -0.39 56.98
CA ARG A 75 -78.50 -0.08 58.39
C ARG A 75 -78.24 -1.36 59.18
N ARG A 76 -77.28 -1.29 60.10
CA ARG A 76 -76.97 -2.36 61.05
C ARG A 76 -76.45 -1.78 62.36
N GLN A 77 -76.94 -2.28 63.50
CA GLN A 77 -76.34 -2.01 64.80
C GLN A 77 -75.30 -3.08 65.15
N VAL A 78 -74.20 -2.66 65.76
CA VAL A 78 -73.12 -3.55 66.23
C VAL A 78 -72.56 -3.05 67.56
N VAL A 79 -72.35 -3.97 68.51
CA VAL A 79 -71.59 -3.69 69.74
C VAL A 79 -70.14 -4.11 69.50
N ILE A 80 -69.20 -3.21 69.76
CA ILE A 80 -67.78 -3.50 69.57
C ILE A 80 -67.31 -4.52 70.63
N PRO A 81 -66.82 -5.71 70.22
CA PRO A 81 -66.41 -6.74 71.16
C PRO A 81 -65.15 -6.33 71.94
N PRO A 82 -64.97 -6.83 73.19
CA PRO A 82 -63.83 -6.46 74.05
C PRO A 82 -62.46 -6.64 73.40
N GLY A 83 -62.28 -7.64 72.53
CA GLY A 83 -61.01 -7.91 71.84
C GLY A 83 -60.59 -6.86 70.80
N LEU A 84 -61.50 -5.94 70.44
CA LEU A 84 -61.26 -4.82 69.53
C LEU A 84 -61.24 -3.46 70.24
N GLN A 85 -61.56 -3.38 71.53
CA GLN A 85 -61.49 -2.14 72.30
C GLN A 85 -60.04 -1.62 72.36
N ASN A 86 -59.86 -0.30 72.30
CA ASN A 86 -58.57 0.38 72.25
C ASN A 86 -57.65 -0.01 71.08
N LYS A 87 -58.19 -0.65 70.04
CA LYS A 87 -57.49 -0.85 68.76
C LYS A 87 -58.08 0.07 67.71
N ASP A 88 -57.29 0.42 66.71
CA ASP A 88 -57.85 1.00 65.49
C ASP A 88 -58.72 -0.05 64.81
N ILE A 89 -60.00 0.27 64.59
CA ILE A 89 -60.99 -0.63 63.99
C ILE A 89 -61.31 -0.15 62.58
N ALA A 90 -61.47 -1.10 61.66
CA ALA A 90 -61.99 -0.82 60.33
C ALA A 90 -63.18 -1.73 60.01
N LEU A 91 -64.10 -1.19 59.20
CA LEU A 91 -65.23 -1.90 58.64
C LEU A 91 -64.92 -2.26 57.19
N TYR A 92 -64.97 -3.54 56.85
CA TYR A 92 -64.96 -4.02 55.46
C TYR A 92 -66.39 -4.35 55.04
N ILE A 93 -66.90 -3.73 53.98
CA ILE A 93 -68.26 -3.99 53.47
C ILE A 93 -68.24 -4.97 52.28
N GLY A 94 -67.09 -5.14 51.64
CA GLY A 94 -66.95 -5.93 50.41
C GLY A 94 -66.96 -5.07 49.16
N LYS A 95 -67.17 -5.70 47.99
CA LYS A 95 -67.30 -5.01 46.72
C LYS A 95 -68.76 -4.69 46.46
N ILE A 96 -69.08 -3.41 46.36
CA ILE A 96 -70.43 -2.95 46.05
C ILE A 96 -70.44 -2.58 44.56
N ASP A 97 -71.31 -3.21 43.76
CA ASP A 97 -71.50 -2.95 42.32
C ASP A 97 -72.18 -1.57 42.05
N ALA A 98 -71.88 -0.55 42.86
CA ALA A 98 -72.56 0.74 42.88
C ALA A 98 -71.63 1.85 43.41
N ALA A 99 -72.14 3.10 43.44
CA ALA A 99 -71.55 4.14 44.26
C ALA A 99 -72.12 4.05 45.67
N ASP A 100 -71.28 4.18 46.69
CA ASP A 100 -71.69 4.08 48.09
C ASP A 100 -71.12 5.21 48.96
N GLU A 101 -71.82 5.49 50.05
CA GLU A 101 -71.40 6.38 51.12
C GLU A 101 -71.75 5.74 52.46
N THR A 102 -70.74 5.55 53.31
CA THR A 102 -70.83 4.81 54.56
C THR A 102 -70.68 5.75 55.76
N PHE A 103 -71.54 5.55 56.75
CA PHE A 103 -71.65 6.33 57.97
C PHE A 103 -71.53 5.43 59.20
N PHE A 104 -70.95 5.98 60.26
CA PHE A 104 -70.86 5.35 61.59
C PHE A 104 -71.38 6.34 62.63
N ASN A 105 -72.39 5.95 63.41
CA ASN A 105 -73.08 6.81 64.38
C ASN A 105 -73.46 8.19 63.79
N GLY A 106 -73.96 8.19 62.55
CA GLY A 106 -74.37 9.40 61.81
C GLY A 106 -73.25 10.23 61.19
N ALA A 107 -71.98 9.96 61.47
CA ALA A 107 -70.85 10.64 60.84
C ALA A 107 -70.34 9.87 59.61
N PRO A 108 -69.99 10.55 58.50
CA PRO A 108 -69.46 9.89 57.31
C PRO A 108 -68.05 9.35 57.59
N ILE A 109 -67.82 8.07 57.31
CA ILE A 109 -66.50 7.43 57.47
C ILE A 109 -65.86 7.02 56.13
N GLY A 110 -66.64 7.01 55.05
CA GLY A 110 -66.10 6.65 53.74
C GLY A 110 -67.10 6.81 52.62
N LYS A 111 -66.58 7.00 51.41
CA LYS A 111 -67.37 7.12 50.19
C LYS A 111 -66.56 6.61 49.01
N THR A 112 -67.20 5.85 48.13
CA THR A 112 -66.55 5.36 46.92
C THR A 112 -67.52 5.40 45.74
N GLY A 113 -67.08 5.96 44.62
CA GLY A 113 -67.95 6.33 43.50
C GLY A 113 -68.55 7.73 43.63
N ARG A 114 -69.31 8.15 42.62
CA ARG A 114 -69.95 9.48 42.56
C ARG A 114 -71.47 9.38 42.49
N LEU A 115 -72.13 10.08 43.43
CA LEU A 115 -73.58 10.25 43.55
C LEU A 115 -73.94 11.62 42.94
N GLY A 116 -74.69 11.69 41.84
CA GLY A 116 -75.03 12.95 41.14
C GLY A 116 -75.13 12.81 39.61
N PRO A 117 -75.31 13.91 38.84
CA PRO A 117 -75.51 13.86 37.37
C PRO A 117 -74.37 13.15 36.62
N ASP A 118 -73.16 13.17 37.17
CA ASP A 118 -71.98 12.43 36.68
C ASP A 118 -71.76 11.14 37.48
N TYR A 119 -72.75 10.25 37.46
CA TYR A 119 -72.71 8.97 38.17
C TYR A 119 -71.47 8.16 37.80
N PHE A 120 -70.76 7.67 38.83
CA PHE A 120 -69.60 6.80 38.65
C PHE A 120 -69.65 5.63 39.64
N SER A 121 -69.92 4.43 39.12
CA SER A 121 -69.85 3.17 39.86
C SER A 121 -68.41 2.70 39.99
N THR A 122 -68.07 2.11 41.14
CA THR A 122 -66.76 1.50 41.41
C THR A 122 -66.94 0.05 41.83
N TRP A 123 -67.53 -0.73 40.94
CA TRP A 123 -67.97 -2.11 41.18
C TRP A 123 -66.86 -3.09 41.63
N ASN A 124 -65.61 -2.86 41.22
CA ASN A 124 -64.51 -3.79 41.50
C ASN A 124 -63.58 -3.37 42.63
N MET A 125 -63.92 -2.33 43.39
CA MET A 125 -63.11 -1.87 44.52
C MET A 125 -63.64 -2.42 45.85
N ASP A 126 -62.76 -3.04 46.62
CA ASP A 126 -63.06 -3.49 47.99
C ASP A 126 -63.27 -2.28 48.91
N ARG A 127 -64.41 -2.22 49.60
CA ARG A 127 -64.71 -1.16 50.58
C ARG A 127 -64.21 -1.56 51.95
N TYR A 128 -63.24 -0.82 52.45
CA TYR A 128 -62.94 -0.81 53.87
C TYR A 128 -62.66 0.60 54.37
N TYR A 129 -63.21 0.93 55.53
CA TYR A 129 -63.16 2.27 56.10
C TYR A 129 -62.71 2.22 57.55
N TRP A 130 -61.72 3.05 57.89
CA TRP A 130 -61.30 3.24 59.27
C TRP A 130 -62.41 3.96 60.05
N ILE A 131 -62.65 3.51 61.29
CA ILE A 131 -63.62 4.12 62.18
C ILE A 131 -62.86 4.97 63.20
N PRO A 132 -63.01 6.31 63.18
CA PRO A 132 -62.41 7.19 64.19
C PRO A 132 -62.78 6.75 65.62
N PRO A 133 -61.80 6.59 66.54
CA PRO A 133 -62.08 6.20 67.92
C PRO A 133 -63.07 7.12 68.64
N SER A 134 -63.12 8.40 68.28
CA SER A 134 -64.08 9.37 68.84
C SER A 134 -65.54 9.09 68.49
N LEU A 135 -65.79 8.33 67.42
CA LEU A 135 -67.14 7.91 67.02
C LEU A 135 -67.56 6.60 67.69
N ILE A 136 -66.63 5.86 68.29
CA ILE A 136 -66.89 4.55 68.89
C ILE A 136 -67.44 4.74 70.30
N ARG A 137 -68.55 4.06 70.58
CA ARG A 137 -69.14 3.97 71.92
C ARG A 137 -68.85 2.59 72.49
N ASP A 138 -67.85 2.51 73.36
CA ASP A 138 -67.46 1.25 73.99
C ASP A 138 -68.59 0.68 74.84
N GLY A 139 -68.84 -0.63 74.68
CA GLY A 139 -69.87 -1.38 75.41
C GLY A 139 -71.32 -1.02 75.05
N LYS A 140 -71.56 -0.12 74.09
CA LYS A 140 -72.91 0.27 73.63
C LYS A 140 -73.11 -0.10 72.14
N PRO A 141 -74.37 -0.21 71.67
CA PRO A 141 -74.64 -0.35 70.24
C PRO A 141 -74.14 0.86 69.44
N ASN A 142 -73.49 0.59 68.32
CA ASN A 142 -73.05 1.57 67.33
C ASN A 142 -73.77 1.29 66.00
N LEU A 143 -74.21 2.33 65.31
CA LEU A 143 -74.94 2.23 64.06
C LEU A 143 -73.99 2.36 62.87
N ILE A 144 -74.02 1.37 61.97
CA ILE A 144 -73.46 1.46 60.62
C ILE A 144 -74.61 1.73 59.66
N ALA A 145 -74.46 2.74 58.81
CA ALA A 145 -75.39 3.00 57.72
C ALA A 145 -74.64 3.14 56.39
N VAL A 146 -75.12 2.49 55.32
CA VAL A 146 -74.52 2.53 53.99
C VAL A 146 -75.57 2.96 52.99
N SER A 147 -75.34 4.09 52.35
CA SER A 147 -76.12 4.55 51.20
C SER A 147 -75.53 3.97 49.93
N VAL A 148 -76.34 3.38 49.07
CA VAL A 148 -75.94 2.75 47.80
C VAL A 148 -76.79 3.29 46.65
N TYR A 149 -76.18 3.58 45.50
CA TYR A 149 -76.85 4.10 44.31
C TYR A 149 -76.28 3.51 43.02
N SER A 150 -77.15 2.98 42.15
CA SER A 150 -76.76 2.42 40.86
C SER A 150 -77.84 2.49 39.78
N PHE A 151 -77.39 2.47 38.52
CA PHE A 151 -78.23 2.36 37.33
C PHE A 151 -78.25 0.95 36.72
N THR A 152 -77.27 0.09 37.04
CA THR A 152 -77.04 -1.18 36.32
C THR A 152 -77.08 -2.41 37.23
N GLY A 153 -77.26 -2.23 38.55
CA GLY A 153 -77.42 -3.28 39.55
C GLY A 153 -76.72 -2.93 40.87
N ASN A 154 -77.21 -3.44 42.01
CA ASN A 154 -76.48 -3.31 43.30
C ASN A 154 -76.30 -4.68 43.95
N ASN A 155 -75.25 -5.37 43.54
CA ASN A 155 -74.79 -6.56 44.23
C ASN A 155 -73.72 -6.16 45.24
N ILE A 156 -73.88 -6.58 46.49
CA ILE A 156 -72.78 -6.56 47.45
C ILE A 156 -72.12 -7.92 47.36
N LYS A 157 -70.95 -7.94 46.77
CA LYS A 157 -70.09 -9.10 46.62
C LYS A 157 -69.16 -9.13 47.84
N ASN A 158 -68.98 -10.32 48.41
CA ASN A 158 -68.25 -10.60 49.65
C ASN A 158 -69.01 -10.30 50.96
N LYS A 159 -68.61 -11.01 52.02
CA LYS A 159 -69.17 -10.87 53.36
C LYS A 159 -68.62 -9.60 54.04
N PRO A 160 -69.48 -8.72 54.58
CA PRO A 160 -69.02 -7.58 55.38
C PRO A 160 -68.48 -8.07 56.72
N VAL A 161 -67.37 -7.50 57.18
CA VAL A 161 -66.70 -7.87 58.42
C VAL A 161 -66.13 -6.65 59.16
N LEU A 162 -66.03 -6.77 60.48
CA LEU A 162 -65.42 -5.76 61.35
C LEU A 162 -64.21 -6.37 62.07
N GLY A 163 -63.10 -5.64 62.10
CA GLY A 163 -61.87 -6.13 62.73
C GLY A 163 -60.88 -5.03 63.05
N ALA A 164 -59.74 -5.42 63.63
CA ALA A 164 -58.63 -4.50 63.79
C ALA A 164 -58.18 -4.02 62.40
N MET A 165 -57.84 -2.74 62.29
CA MET A 165 -57.55 -2.08 61.02
C MET A 165 -56.51 -2.83 60.20
N LYS A 166 -55.43 -3.28 60.86
CA LYS A 166 -54.36 -4.06 60.22
C LYS A 166 -54.83 -5.38 59.63
N ASP A 167 -55.75 -6.08 60.31
CA ASP A 167 -56.25 -7.37 59.83
C ASP A 167 -57.20 -7.18 58.63
N ILE A 168 -58.04 -6.14 58.68
CA ILE A 168 -58.93 -5.76 57.58
C ILE A 168 -58.14 -5.29 56.35
N GLU A 169 -57.09 -4.48 56.56
CA GLU A 169 -56.17 -4.08 55.50
C GLU A 169 -55.49 -5.28 54.86
N ASN A 170 -55.03 -6.26 55.64
CA ASN A 170 -54.43 -7.49 55.12
C ASN A 170 -55.45 -8.31 54.30
N HIS A 171 -56.68 -8.46 54.78
CA HIS A 171 -57.74 -9.19 54.06
C HIS A 171 -58.08 -8.51 52.72
N ALA A 172 -58.27 -7.20 52.74
CA ALA A 172 -58.52 -6.42 51.52
C ALA A 172 -57.32 -6.45 50.57
N PHE A 173 -56.09 -6.38 51.11
CA PHE A 173 -54.86 -6.46 50.33
C PHE A 173 -54.74 -7.78 49.59
N TRP A 174 -54.93 -8.93 50.25
CA TRP A 174 -54.78 -10.23 49.59
C TRP A 174 -55.81 -10.48 48.49
N LYS A 175 -57.05 -10.04 48.69
CA LYS A 175 -58.08 -10.09 47.65
C LYS A 175 -57.72 -9.21 46.46
N ARG A 176 -57.30 -7.97 46.73
CA ARG A 176 -56.83 -7.04 45.68
C ARG A 176 -55.57 -7.54 44.99
N PHE A 177 -54.68 -8.21 45.72
CA PHE A 177 -53.47 -8.80 45.19
C PHE A 177 -53.79 -9.89 44.18
N LEU A 178 -54.66 -10.86 44.53
CA LEU A 178 -55.03 -11.94 43.62
C LEU A 178 -55.85 -11.47 42.42
N ALA A 179 -56.73 -10.49 42.61
CA ALA A 179 -57.64 -10.03 41.55
C ALA A 179 -57.03 -8.96 40.62
N HIS A 180 -56.14 -8.11 41.11
CA HIS A 180 -55.63 -6.95 40.35
C HIS A 180 -54.11 -6.96 40.21
N TYR A 181 -53.37 -7.10 41.31
CA TYR A 181 -51.90 -6.99 41.25
C TYR A 181 -51.24 -8.21 40.61
N PHE A 182 -51.80 -9.41 40.80
CA PHE A 182 -51.29 -10.63 40.18
C PHE A 182 -51.44 -10.58 38.65
N PRO A 183 -52.63 -10.27 38.06
CA PRO A 183 -52.73 -9.99 36.64
C PRO A 183 -51.80 -8.87 36.17
N LEU A 184 -51.74 -7.74 36.90
CA LEU A 184 -50.85 -6.62 36.54
C LEU A 184 -49.38 -7.03 36.49
N SER A 185 -48.91 -7.82 37.47
CA SER A 185 -47.53 -8.34 37.48
C SER A 185 -47.24 -9.25 36.28
N SER A 186 -48.23 -10.07 35.86
CA SER A 186 -48.12 -10.85 34.63
C SER A 186 -48.06 -9.95 33.40
N GLY A 187 -48.76 -8.82 33.42
CA GLY A 187 -48.73 -7.78 32.39
C GLY A 187 -47.39 -7.07 32.28
N ILE A 188 -46.74 -6.74 33.40
CA ILE A 188 -45.40 -6.15 33.40
C ILE A 188 -44.37 -7.16 32.90
N LEU A 189 -44.47 -8.42 33.34
CA LEU A 189 -43.56 -9.49 32.90
C LEU A 189 -43.69 -9.74 31.39
N THR A 190 -44.92 -9.76 30.87
CA THR A 190 -45.18 -9.90 29.43
C THR A 190 -44.79 -8.66 28.64
N LEU A 191 -44.86 -7.46 29.21
CA LEU A 191 -44.30 -6.25 28.57
C LEU A 191 -42.79 -6.33 28.45
N MET A 192 -42.10 -6.74 29.52
CA MET A 192 -40.66 -6.97 29.48
C MET A 192 -40.30 -8.05 28.47
N LEU A 193 -41.08 -9.13 28.41
CA LEU A 193 -40.93 -10.17 27.39
C LEU A 193 -41.16 -9.60 25.98
N ALA A 194 -42.19 -8.78 25.77
CA ALA A 194 -42.48 -8.14 24.49
C ALA A 194 -41.34 -7.21 24.05
N LEU A 195 -40.86 -6.34 24.94
CA LEU A 195 -39.74 -5.44 24.68
C LEU A 195 -38.46 -6.22 24.40
N LEU A 196 -38.20 -7.29 25.15
CA LEU A 196 -37.05 -8.16 24.94
C LEU A 196 -37.13 -8.88 23.58
N LEU A 197 -38.31 -9.38 23.20
CA LEU A 197 -38.51 -10.05 21.91
C LEU A 197 -38.47 -9.06 20.72
N VAL A 198 -38.98 -7.84 20.88
CA VAL A 198 -38.86 -6.76 19.87
C VAL A 198 -37.42 -6.32 19.74
N PHE A 199 -36.73 -6.09 20.86
CA PHE A 199 -35.31 -5.71 20.88
C PHE A 199 -34.45 -6.80 20.24
N GLN A 200 -34.70 -8.07 20.57
CA GLN A 200 -34.06 -9.21 19.94
C GLN A 200 -34.35 -9.26 18.43
N SER A 201 -35.59 -8.96 18.01
CA SER A 201 -35.93 -8.94 16.59
C SER A 201 -35.40 -7.71 15.83
N LEU A 202 -35.04 -6.61 16.50
CA LEU A 202 -34.38 -5.44 15.91
C LEU A 202 -32.87 -5.69 15.74
N LEU A 203 -32.26 -6.41 16.69
CA LEU A 203 -30.83 -6.74 16.67
C LEU A 203 -30.50 -8.02 15.87
N GLY A 204 -31.48 -8.85 15.56
CA GLY A 204 -31.30 -10.15 14.91
C GLY A 204 -32.14 -10.35 13.64
N LYS A 205 -32.10 -11.57 13.07
CA LYS A 205 -32.98 -11.96 11.96
C LYS A 205 -34.44 -11.93 12.44
N ARG A 206 -35.33 -11.29 11.66
CA ARG A 206 -36.78 -11.23 11.90
C ARG A 206 -37.40 -12.64 11.98
N ASP A 207 -37.49 -13.20 13.19
CA ASP A 207 -38.30 -14.37 13.47
C ASP A 207 -39.76 -13.92 13.65
N ARG A 208 -40.60 -14.30 12.68
CA ARG A 208 -42.02 -13.94 12.70
C ARG A 208 -42.72 -14.49 13.95
N GLY A 209 -42.29 -15.64 14.47
CA GLY A 209 -42.86 -16.22 15.70
C GLY A 209 -42.60 -15.34 16.92
N ALA A 210 -41.36 -14.88 17.10
CA ALA A 210 -40.99 -13.98 18.20
C ALA A 210 -41.75 -12.65 18.13
N LEU A 211 -41.98 -12.10 16.93
CA LEU A 211 -42.75 -10.87 16.75
C LEU A 211 -44.24 -11.05 17.06
N TYR A 212 -44.85 -12.19 16.70
CA TYR A 212 -46.24 -12.48 17.09
C TYR A 212 -46.39 -12.66 18.60
N LEU A 213 -45.45 -13.35 19.24
CA LEU A 213 -45.44 -13.48 20.70
C LEU A 213 -45.21 -12.13 21.38
N ALA A 214 -44.36 -11.27 20.83
CA ALA A 214 -44.16 -9.92 21.34
C ALA A 214 -45.41 -9.06 21.23
N ALA A 215 -46.10 -9.12 20.07
CA ALA A 215 -47.38 -8.43 19.88
C ALA A 215 -48.45 -8.94 20.85
N ALA A 216 -48.60 -10.26 21.01
CA ALA A 216 -49.52 -10.85 21.99
C ALA A 216 -49.16 -10.42 23.42
N SER A 217 -47.88 -10.49 23.81
CA SER A 217 -47.43 -10.14 25.16
C SER A 217 -47.57 -8.64 25.46
N ALA A 218 -47.35 -7.76 24.47
CA ALA A 218 -47.60 -6.32 24.61
C ALA A 218 -49.10 -6.04 24.76
N LEU A 219 -49.95 -6.72 23.99
CA LEU A 219 -51.39 -6.56 24.09
C LEU A 219 -51.93 -7.08 25.42
N TRP A 220 -51.45 -8.23 25.90
CA TRP A 220 -51.75 -8.74 27.25
C TRP A 220 -51.40 -7.72 28.33
N SER A 221 -50.22 -7.10 28.23
CA SER A 221 -49.82 -6.06 29.18
C SER A 221 -50.84 -4.91 29.22
N VAL A 222 -51.25 -4.41 28.06
CA VAL A 222 -52.28 -3.37 27.96
C VAL A 222 -53.62 -3.86 28.52
N LEU A 223 -53.99 -5.11 28.24
CA LEU A 223 -55.22 -5.72 28.76
C LEU A 223 -55.22 -5.79 30.28
N THR A 224 -54.12 -6.15 30.93
CA THR A 224 -54.06 -6.21 32.40
C THR A 224 -54.22 -4.85 33.09
N LEU A 225 -53.97 -3.74 32.37
CA LEU A 225 -54.20 -2.38 32.89
C LEU A 225 -55.69 -2.03 32.99
N HIS A 226 -56.60 -2.80 32.38
CA HIS A 226 -58.03 -2.45 32.34
C HIS A 226 -58.64 -2.22 33.73
N PHE A 227 -58.17 -2.96 34.75
CA PHE A 227 -58.61 -2.78 36.14
C PHE A 227 -58.25 -1.41 36.73
N PHE A 228 -57.24 -0.74 36.19
CA PHE A 228 -56.69 0.52 36.67
C PHE A 228 -57.03 1.71 35.75
N LEU A 229 -57.47 1.47 34.51
CA LEU A 229 -57.87 2.54 33.58
C LEU A 229 -58.90 3.53 34.17
N PRO A 230 -59.88 3.10 35.00
CA PRO A 230 -60.80 4.04 35.64
C PRO A 230 -60.12 5.03 36.59
N ASP A 231 -59.00 4.66 37.22
CA ASP A 231 -58.21 5.57 38.08
C ASP A 231 -57.58 6.71 37.26
N PHE A 232 -57.45 6.53 35.94
CA PHE A 232 -56.93 7.52 34.99
C PHE A 232 -58.03 8.29 34.25
N GLY A 233 -59.28 8.24 34.73
CA GLY A 233 -60.39 9.03 34.17
C GLY A 233 -61.10 8.41 32.97
N ILE A 234 -60.80 7.15 32.62
CA ILE A 234 -61.50 6.41 31.56
C ILE A 234 -62.79 5.81 32.13
N SER A 235 -63.93 6.03 31.45
CA SER A 235 -65.20 5.45 31.93
C SER A 235 -65.12 3.93 31.97
N TYR A 236 -65.71 3.31 33.00
CA TYR A 236 -65.65 1.86 33.19
C TYR A 236 -66.17 1.08 31.97
N VAL A 237 -67.24 1.56 31.35
CA VAL A 237 -67.82 0.97 30.14
C VAL A 237 -66.86 1.05 28.94
N LEU A 238 -66.13 2.15 28.81
CA LEU A 238 -65.11 2.29 27.76
C LEU A 238 -63.91 1.37 28.04
N ALA A 239 -63.48 1.24 29.30
CA ALA A 239 -62.42 0.33 29.69
C ALA A 239 -62.78 -1.14 29.38
N ASP A 240 -64.01 -1.56 29.69
CA ASP A 240 -64.52 -2.90 29.37
C ASP A 240 -64.62 -3.15 27.86
N ASN A 241 -65.18 -2.20 27.10
CA ASN A 241 -65.28 -2.32 25.65
C ASN A 241 -63.90 -2.47 25.02
N LEU A 242 -62.94 -1.67 25.47
CA LEU A 242 -61.56 -1.73 24.99
C LEU A 242 -60.90 -3.05 25.39
N TYR A 243 -61.11 -3.52 26.62
CA TYR A 243 -60.60 -4.80 27.09
C TYR A 243 -61.07 -5.97 26.21
N TYR A 244 -62.38 -6.14 26.00
CA TYR A 244 -62.88 -7.26 25.20
C TYR A 244 -62.55 -7.12 23.69
N ALA A 245 -62.44 -5.89 23.19
CA ALA A 245 -62.01 -5.67 21.80
C ALA A 245 -60.53 -6.01 21.59
N LEU A 246 -59.65 -5.57 22.49
CA LEU A 246 -58.23 -5.89 22.44
C LEU A 246 -57.98 -7.37 22.72
N LEU A 247 -58.75 -8.01 23.62
CA LEU A 247 -58.70 -9.46 23.86
C LEU A 247 -59.03 -10.23 22.57
N SER A 248 -60.00 -9.75 21.80
CA SER A 248 -60.34 -10.36 20.51
C SER A 248 -59.18 -10.26 19.51
N VAL A 249 -58.44 -9.15 19.49
CA VAL A 249 -57.24 -8.98 18.65
C VAL A 249 -56.08 -9.84 19.14
N GLU A 250 -55.90 -9.96 20.46
CA GLU A 250 -54.85 -10.78 21.07
C GLU A 250 -54.94 -12.23 20.61
N ILE A 251 -56.17 -12.74 20.48
CA ILE A 251 -56.42 -14.11 20.08
C ILE A 251 -55.79 -14.45 18.73
N ILE A 252 -55.73 -13.49 17.82
CA ILE A 252 -55.11 -13.64 16.49
C ILE A 252 -53.60 -13.81 16.64
N PHE A 253 -52.95 -12.96 17.43
CA PHE A 253 -51.50 -13.01 17.62
C PHE A 253 -51.05 -14.28 18.33
N ILE A 254 -51.81 -14.74 19.33
CA ILE A 254 -51.55 -16.03 19.99
C ILE A 254 -51.67 -17.18 19.00
N TYR A 255 -52.71 -17.20 18.16
CA TYR A 255 -52.85 -18.24 17.14
C TYR A 255 -51.70 -18.22 16.12
N MET A 256 -51.37 -17.05 15.58
CA MET A 256 -50.28 -16.88 14.62
C MET A 256 -48.93 -17.30 15.21
N PHE A 257 -48.72 -17.05 16.51
CA PHE A 257 -47.55 -17.53 17.24
C PHE A 257 -47.54 -19.07 17.31
N ILE A 258 -48.62 -19.69 17.79
CA ILE A 258 -48.72 -21.16 17.92
C ILE A 258 -48.54 -21.85 16.57
N GLU A 259 -49.14 -21.32 15.51
CA GLU A 259 -49.02 -21.86 14.15
C GLU A 259 -47.60 -21.73 13.60
N THR A 260 -46.94 -20.59 13.84
CA THR A 260 -45.57 -20.33 13.36
C THR A 260 -44.52 -21.15 14.11
N ILE A 261 -44.72 -21.35 15.42
CA ILE A 261 -43.78 -22.10 16.25
C ILE A 261 -43.89 -23.60 15.98
N LEU A 262 -45.11 -24.11 15.81
CA LEU A 262 -45.35 -25.53 15.55
C LEU A 262 -45.20 -25.94 14.08
N ASP A 263 -45.04 -24.96 13.17
CA ASP A 263 -44.99 -25.14 11.71
C ASP A 263 -46.23 -25.85 11.13
N GLU A 264 -47.40 -25.61 11.72
CA GLU A 264 -48.69 -26.23 11.36
C GLU A 264 -49.57 -25.26 10.58
N ARG A 265 -49.06 -24.71 9.47
CA ARG A 265 -49.76 -23.64 8.76
C ARG A 265 -51.10 -24.08 8.17
N SER A 266 -52.16 -23.33 8.47
CA SER A 266 -53.51 -23.54 7.94
C SER A 266 -54.18 -22.21 7.59
N PRO A 267 -54.19 -21.82 6.30
CA PRO A 267 -54.82 -20.57 5.87
C PRO A 267 -56.33 -20.53 6.10
N VAL A 268 -56.99 -21.69 6.21
CA VAL A 268 -58.42 -21.79 6.53
C VAL A 268 -58.66 -21.40 7.99
N LEU A 269 -57.91 -21.96 8.93
CA LEU A 269 -58.04 -21.66 10.35
C LEU A 269 -57.63 -20.21 10.67
N GLN A 270 -56.60 -19.67 9.98
CA GLN A 270 -56.25 -18.24 10.06
C GLN A 270 -57.41 -17.32 9.68
N LYS A 271 -58.13 -17.63 8.60
CA LYS A 271 -59.32 -16.85 8.19
C LYS A 271 -60.44 -16.97 9.23
N ILE A 272 -60.69 -18.17 9.74
CA ILE A 272 -61.74 -18.40 10.76
C ILE A 272 -61.43 -17.64 12.05
N ILE A 273 -60.19 -17.71 12.56
CA ILE A 273 -59.81 -17.01 13.79
C ILE A 273 -59.87 -15.49 13.60
N PHE A 274 -59.47 -14.98 12.44
CA PHE A 274 -59.56 -13.55 12.14
C PHE A 274 -61.01 -13.06 12.09
N VAL A 275 -61.90 -13.81 11.43
CA VAL A 275 -63.34 -13.49 11.38
C VAL A 275 -63.97 -13.58 12.77
N ASN A 276 -63.68 -14.63 13.54
CA ASN A 276 -64.16 -14.81 14.92
C ASN A 276 -63.75 -13.63 15.82
N SER A 277 -62.47 -13.24 15.74
CA SER A 277 -61.92 -12.10 16.48
C SER A 277 -62.48 -10.75 16.01
N ALA A 278 -62.69 -10.56 14.71
CA ALA A 278 -63.29 -9.33 14.18
C ALA A 278 -64.74 -9.17 14.67
N ILE A 279 -65.53 -10.25 14.68
CA ILE A 279 -66.89 -10.25 15.23
C ILE A 279 -66.84 -9.95 16.74
N GLY A 280 -65.94 -10.59 17.49
CA GLY A 280 -65.79 -10.35 18.93
C GLY A 280 -65.46 -8.90 19.26
N ALA A 281 -64.54 -8.29 18.51
CA ALA A 281 -64.16 -6.89 18.68
C ALA A 281 -65.32 -5.93 18.36
N VAL A 282 -66.06 -6.17 17.26
CA VAL A 282 -67.22 -5.34 16.90
C VAL A 282 -68.33 -5.47 17.94
N VAL A 283 -68.64 -6.69 18.40
CA VAL A 283 -69.64 -6.92 19.46
C VAL A 283 -69.26 -6.15 20.73
N ALA A 284 -67.99 -6.22 21.16
CA ALA A 284 -67.50 -5.49 22.32
C ALA A 284 -67.59 -3.95 22.16
N LEU A 285 -67.22 -3.41 21.00
CA LEU A 285 -67.21 -1.96 20.75
C LEU A 285 -68.62 -1.35 20.61
N THR A 286 -69.66 -2.15 20.36
CA THR A 286 -71.05 -1.67 20.27
C THR A 286 -71.75 -1.51 21.63
N ALA A 287 -71.08 -1.78 22.76
CA ALA A 287 -71.70 -1.67 24.07
C ALA A 287 -71.81 -0.19 24.52
N THR A 288 -72.93 0.13 25.16
CA THR A 288 -73.24 1.50 25.64
C THR A 288 -73.37 1.50 27.16
N GLN A 289 -73.43 2.69 27.79
CA GLN A 289 -73.56 2.78 29.25
C GLN A 289 -74.84 2.11 29.79
N ALA A 290 -75.92 2.11 29.01
CA ALA A 290 -77.17 1.45 29.38
C ALA A 290 -77.13 -0.08 29.18
N SER A 291 -76.18 -0.59 28.39
CA SER A 291 -76.04 -2.01 28.05
C SER A 291 -74.55 -2.38 27.91
N PRO A 292 -73.79 -2.41 29.01
CA PRO A 292 -72.35 -2.71 28.98
C PRO A 292 -72.09 -4.18 28.65
N VAL A 293 -70.86 -4.52 28.23
CA VAL A 293 -70.51 -5.89 27.78
C VAL A 293 -70.80 -6.93 28.87
N ILE A 294 -70.34 -6.69 30.10
CA ILE A 294 -70.39 -7.67 31.20
C ILE A 294 -71.81 -7.91 31.73
N ALA A 295 -72.70 -6.90 31.67
CA ALA A 295 -74.07 -6.99 32.20
C ALA A 295 -75.17 -7.03 31.12
N SER A 296 -74.83 -7.45 29.89
CA SER A 296 -75.79 -7.59 28.78
C SER A 296 -75.61 -8.90 28.03
N TRP A 297 -76.46 -9.16 27.03
CA TRP A 297 -76.37 -10.33 26.14
C TRP A 297 -75.00 -10.47 25.43
N ARG A 298 -74.21 -9.38 25.37
CA ARG A 298 -72.88 -9.35 24.75
C ARG A 298 -71.85 -10.18 25.52
N SER A 299 -71.98 -10.33 26.84
CA SER A 299 -71.08 -11.18 27.63
C SER A 299 -71.13 -12.63 27.15
N MET A 300 -72.35 -13.13 26.87
CA MET A 300 -72.55 -14.47 26.31
C MET A 300 -71.97 -14.57 24.89
N ALA A 301 -72.18 -13.57 24.04
CA ALA A 301 -71.67 -13.58 22.67
C ALA A 301 -70.13 -13.59 22.62
N VAL A 302 -69.47 -12.71 23.38
CA VAL A 302 -68.00 -12.66 23.46
C VAL A 302 -67.44 -13.93 24.12
N GLY A 303 -68.12 -14.47 25.14
CA GLY A 303 -67.76 -15.74 25.76
C GLY A 303 -67.78 -16.92 24.78
N VAL A 304 -68.85 -17.05 23.98
CA VAL A 304 -68.97 -18.11 22.96
C VAL A 304 -67.87 -17.98 21.89
N LEU A 305 -67.62 -16.77 21.39
CA LEU A 305 -66.53 -16.52 20.43
C LEU A 305 -65.15 -16.82 21.03
N GLY A 306 -64.97 -16.57 22.33
CA GLY A 306 -63.78 -16.97 23.08
C GLY A 306 -63.60 -18.49 23.11
N ILE A 307 -64.66 -19.25 23.39
CA ILE A 307 -64.62 -20.72 23.38
C ILE A 307 -64.29 -21.27 21.98
N VAL A 308 -64.90 -20.70 20.94
CA VAL A 308 -64.60 -21.07 19.55
C VAL A 308 -63.12 -20.83 19.22
N ALA A 309 -62.56 -19.70 19.66
CA ALA A 309 -61.13 -19.42 19.50
C ALA A 309 -60.24 -20.46 20.20
N GLN A 310 -60.59 -20.88 21.42
CA GLN A 310 -59.86 -21.93 22.12
C GLN A 310 -59.87 -23.26 21.33
N ILE A 311 -61.04 -23.69 20.85
CA ILE A 311 -61.15 -24.90 20.04
C ILE A 311 -60.24 -24.82 18.80
N ILE A 312 -60.16 -23.66 18.14
CA ILE A 312 -59.27 -23.44 17.00
C ILE A 312 -57.79 -23.55 17.41
N TRP A 313 -57.40 -23.00 18.57
CA TRP A 313 -56.02 -23.11 19.09
C TRP A 313 -55.61 -24.56 19.36
N SER A 314 -56.54 -25.40 19.78
CA SER A 314 -56.24 -26.82 20.04
C SER A 314 -55.80 -27.58 18.79
N VAL A 315 -56.25 -27.19 17.59
CA VAL A 315 -55.99 -27.93 16.35
C VAL A 315 -54.49 -28.02 15.99
N PRO A 316 -53.72 -26.90 15.87
CA PRO A 316 -52.29 -26.98 15.60
C PRO A 316 -51.52 -27.65 16.75
N ILE A 317 -51.91 -27.41 18.01
CA ILE A 317 -51.26 -28.00 19.20
C ILE A 317 -51.38 -29.54 19.18
N VAL A 318 -52.57 -30.06 18.94
CA VAL A 318 -52.82 -31.51 18.88
C VAL A 318 -52.14 -32.14 17.66
N ARG A 319 -52.22 -31.52 16.47
CA ARG A 319 -51.54 -32.03 15.26
C ARG A 319 -50.03 -32.14 15.46
N ALA A 320 -49.41 -31.09 16.01
CA ALA A 320 -47.97 -31.08 16.26
C ALA A 320 -47.58 -32.09 17.34
N THR A 321 -48.43 -32.32 18.35
CA THR A 321 -48.22 -33.36 19.37
C THR A 321 -48.24 -34.76 18.74
N ILE A 322 -49.20 -35.04 17.85
CA ILE A 322 -49.28 -36.32 17.11
C ILE A 322 -48.01 -36.53 16.27
N LYS A 323 -47.48 -35.47 15.65
CA LYS A 323 -46.20 -35.50 14.91
C LYS A 323 -44.96 -35.57 15.81
N LYS A 324 -45.13 -35.70 17.14
CA LYS A 324 -44.06 -35.72 18.14
C LYS A 324 -43.14 -34.48 18.07
N ASN A 325 -43.70 -33.32 17.70
CA ASN A 325 -42.95 -32.07 17.74
C ASN A 325 -42.56 -31.77 19.20
N ARG A 326 -41.26 -31.56 19.43
CA ARG A 326 -40.68 -31.32 20.76
C ARG A 326 -41.28 -30.07 21.43
N GLU A 327 -41.67 -29.08 20.64
CA GLU A 327 -42.24 -27.81 21.09
C GLU A 327 -43.73 -27.90 21.41
N ALA A 328 -44.43 -28.96 20.97
CA ALA A 328 -45.87 -29.09 21.16
C ALA A 328 -46.26 -29.53 22.58
N LEU A 329 -45.40 -30.30 23.27
CA LEU A 329 -45.73 -30.87 24.58
C LEU A 329 -45.93 -29.80 25.68
N PRO A 330 -45.03 -28.81 25.86
CA PRO A 330 -45.26 -27.73 26.82
C PRO A 330 -46.55 -26.96 26.53
N LEU A 331 -46.83 -26.66 25.25
CA LEU A 331 -48.02 -25.93 24.82
C LEU A 331 -49.30 -26.71 25.11
N LEU A 332 -49.29 -28.03 24.89
CA LEU A 332 -50.44 -28.88 25.19
C LEU A 332 -50.75 -28.90 26.69
N VAL A 333 -49.72 -29.04 27.54
CA VAL A 333 -49.89 -29.07 29.00
C VAL A 333 -50.47 -27.75 29.52
N SER A 334 -49.93 -26.61 29.10
CA SER A 334 -50.46 -25.31 29.51
C SER A 334 -51.84 -25.04 28.97
N TYR A 335 -52.14 -25.47 27.74
CA TYR A 335 -53.46 -25.32 27.14
C TYR A 335 -54.53 -26.14 27.89
N ILE A 336 -54.20 -27.35 28.36
CA ILE A 336 -55.11 -28.14 29.22
C ILE A 336 -55.39 -27.41 30.54
N ILE A 337 -54.36 -26.86 31.19
CA ILE A 337 -54.51 -26.09 32.44
C ILE A 337 -55.38 -24.85 32.22
N PHE A 338 -55.14 -24.13 31.12
CA PHE A 338 -55.94 -22.97 30.72
C PHE A 338 -57.41 -23.33 30.54
N MET A 339 -57.70 -24.44 29.82
CA MET A 339 -59.08 -24.90 29.60
C MET A 339 -59.79 -25.30 30.90
N LEU A 340 -59.08 -25.91 31.87
CA LEU A 340 -59.66 -26.21 33.18
C LEU A 340 -60.03 -24.94 33.96
N CYS A 341 -59.18 -23.91 33.93
CA CYS A 341 -59.46 -22.62 34.55
C CYS A 341 -60.64 -21.91 33.86
N LEU A 342 -60.72 -21.99 32.52
CA LEU A 342 -61.83 -21.43 31.75
C LEU A 342 -63.16 -22.11 32.08
N VAL A 343 -63.17 -23.44 32.22
CA VAL A 343 -64.38 -24.19 32.61
C VAL A 343 -64.83 -23.81 34.03
N HIS A 344 -63.90 -23.70 34.99
CA HIS A 344 -64.21 -23.23 36.35
C HIS A 344 -64.92 -21.86 36.32
N ASP A 345 -64.38 -20.91 35.56
CA ASP A 345 -64.93 -19.56 35.51
C ASP A 345 -66.26 -19.48 34.73
N ILE A 346 -66.46 -20.32 33.71
CA ILE A 346 -67.76 -20.47 33.05
C ILE A 346 -68.82 -20.98 34.04
N LEU A 347 -68.49 -21.94 34.91
CA LEU A 347 -69.41 -22.45 35.93
C LEU A 347 -69.78 -21.38 36.98
N LEU A 348 -68.85 -20.46 37.29
CA LEU A 348 -69.13 -19.29 38.14
C LEU A 348 -70.07 -18.29 37.44
N VAL A 349 -69.85 -18.01 36.16
CA VAL A 349 -70.66 -17.01 35.41
C VAL A 349 -72.10 -17.50 35.17
N VAL A 350 -72.34 -18.81 35.11
CA VAL A 350 -73.67 -19.41 34.94
C VAL A 350 -74.36 -19.70 36.28
N ASP A 351 -73.85 -19.16 37.39
CA ASP A 351 -74.36 -19.32 38.77
C ASP A 351 -74.47 -20.79 39.23
N MET A 352 -73.65 -21.70 38.67
CA MET A 352 -73.63 -23.11 39.07
C MET A 352 -72.71 -23.38 40.28
N MET A 353 -71.87 -22.41 40.66
CA MET A 353 -70.92 -22.51 41.77
C MET A 353 -70.64 -21.10 42.33
N ASN A 354 -70.37 -21.00 43.65
CA ASN A 354 -69.99 -19.75 44.32
C ASN A 354 -68.52 -19.80 44.75
N ALA A 355 -67.69 -18.94 44.17
CA ALA A 355 -66.30 -18.74 44.58
C ALA A 355 -65.92 -17.27 44.52
N ASP A 356 -64.99 -16.87 45.41
CA ASP A 356 -64.56 -15.46 45.55
C ASP A 356 -63.52 -15.04 44.50
N LEU A 357 -63.05 -15.96 43.63
CA LEU A 357 -61.94 -15.71 42.71
C LEU A 357 -62.13 -16.40 41.35
N TYR A 358 -61.88 -15.64 40.27
CA TYR A 358 -61.78 -16.14 38.90
C TYR A 358 -60.40 -16.79 38.67
N TRP A 359 -60.39 -18.05 38.27
CA TRP A 359 -59.18 -18.85 38.07
C TRP A 359 -58.50 -18.60 36.72
N ILE A 360 -59.18 -17.95 35.77
CA ILE A 360 -58.63 -17.68 34.43
C ILE A 360 -57.29 -16.95 34.49
N ASN A 361 -57.08 -16.11 35.52
CA ASN A 361 -55.81 -15.42 35.77
C ASN A 361 -54.61 -16.40 35.90
N PHE A 362 -54.81 -17.58 36.48
CA PHE A 362 -53.77 -18.62 36.56
C PHE A 362 -53.56 -19.34 35.23
N GLY A 363 -54.64 -19.53 34.46
CA GLY A 363 -54.58 -20.08 33.11
C GLY A 363 -53.68 -19.25 32.19
N TYR A 364 -53.85 -17.92 32.18
CA TYR A 364 -53.04 -17.02 31.36
C TYR A 364 -51.54 -17.11 31.70
N VAL A 365 -51.20 -17.14 32.99
CA VAL A 365 -49.81 -17.28 33.44
C VAL A 365 -49.21 -18.62 32.99
N SER A 366 -49.98 -19.71 33.04
CA SER A 366 -49.54 -21.02 32.55
C SER A 366 -49.17 -21.00 31.06
N MET A 367 -49.99 -20.33 30.24
CA MET A 367 -49.73 -20.17 28.81
C MET A 367 -48.47 -19.33 28.55
N ILE A 368 -48.28 -18.22 29.28
CA ILE A 368 -47.09 -17.36 29.15
C ILE A 368 -45.81 -18.12 29.48
N ILE A 369 -45.80 -18.92 30.56
CA ILE A 369 -44.64 -19.74 30.94
C ILE A 369 -44.32 -20.75 29.84
N SER A 370 -45.34 -21.38 29.27
CA SER A 370 -45.17 -22.34 28.17
C SER A 370 -44.57 -21.69 26.92
N PHE A 371 -45.03 -20.49 26.57
CA PHE A 371 -44.44 -19.71 25.46
C PHE A 371 -42.96 -19.41 25.72
N GLY A 372 -42.59 -19.04 26.95
CA GLY A 372 -41.19 -18.86 27.36
C GLY A 372 -40.34 -20.13 27.27
N ILE A 373 -40.88 -21.28 27.69
CA ILE A 373 -40.19 -22.58 27.60
C ILE A 373 -39.94 -22.95 26.14
N VAL A 374 -40.94 -22.83 25.27
CA VAL A 374 -40.81 -23.15 23.84
C VAL A 374 -39.79 -22.22 23.17
N MET A 375 -39.84 -20.92 23.43
CA MET A 375 -38.84 -19.97 22.92
C MET A 375 -37.43 -20.30 23.41
N THR A 376 -37.29 -20.72 24.67
CA THR A 376 -35.99 -21.14 25.23
C THR A 376 -35.47 -22.42 24.58
N GLN A 377 -36.34 -23.40 24.31
CA GLN A 377 -35.96 -24.63 23.60
C GLN A 377 -35.47 -24.34 22.19
N ARG A 378 -36.15 -23.44 21.47
CA ARG A 378 -35.76 -23.00 20.13
C ARG A 378 -34.44 -22.22 20.14
N MET A 379 -34.26 -21.32 21.11
CA MET A 379 -32.99 -20.63 21.32
C MET A 379 -31.85 -21.58 21.71
N GLY A 380 -32.12 -22.69 22.41
CA GLY A 380 -31.11 -23.70 22.75
C GLY A 380 -30.58 -24.48 21.53
N ILE A 381 -31.45 -24.78 20.56
CA ILE A 381 -31.05 -25.40 19.28
C ILE A 381 -30.30 -24.38 18.41
N ILE A 382 -30.76 -23.13 18.40
CA ILE A 382 -30.07 -22.03 17.71
C ILE A 382 -28.71 -21.75 18.36
N ALA A 383 -28.58 -21.80 19.69
CA ALA A 383 -27.34 -21.56 20.42
C ALA A 383 -26.29 -22.65 20.19
N GLN A 384 -26.68 -23.93 20.06
CA GLN A 384 -25.74 -25.00 19.67
C GLN A 384 -25.25 -24.83 18.22
N ASN A 385 -26.14 -24.42 17.31
CA ASN A 385 -25.74 -24.09 15.94
C ASN A 385 -24.91 -22.79 15.88
N LEU A 386 -25.10 -21.88 16.83
CA LEU A 386 -24.36 -20.62 16.95
C LEU A 386 -23.01 -20.81 17.64
N GLU A 387 -22.84 -21.74 18.58
CA GLU A 387 -21.56 -22.06 19.23
C GLU A 387 -20.55 -22.61 18.19
N SER A 388 -21.01 -23.48 17.29
CA SER A 388 -20.23 -23.93 16.12
C SER A 388 -19.97 -22.83 15.09
N ALA A 389 -20.81 -21.79 15.02
CA ALA A 389 -20.63 -20.64 14.12
C ALA A 389 -19.86 -19.47 14.77
N VAL A 390 -19.80 -19.40 16.11
CA VAL A 390 -19.12 -18.36 16.90
C VAL A 390 -17.65 -18.71 17.12
N GLU A 391 -17.24 -19.97 17.13
CA GLU A 391 -15.83 -20.30 16.93
C GLU A 391 -15.34 -19.81 15.56
N THR A 392 -16.18 -19.84 14.52
CA THR A 392 -15.86 -19.29 13.19
C THR A 392 -16.01 -17.76 13.13
N ALA A 393 -16.96 -17.17 13.85
CA ALA A 393 -17.29 -15.73 13.80
C ALA A 393 -16.51 -14.86 14.82
N SER A 394 -16.12 -15.38 15.99
CA SER A 394 -15.20 -14.70 16.91
C SER A 394 -13.78 -14.68 16.34
N ALA A 395 -13.39 -15.74 15.63
CA ALA A 395 -12.26 -15.70 14.71
C ALA A 395 -12.47 -14.60 13.66
N GLN A 396 -13.64 -14.49 13.00
CA GLN A 396 -13.89 -13.44 12.00
C GLN A 396 -13.98 -12.00 12.54
N ASN A 397 -14.43 -11.72 13.76
CA ASN A 397 -14.55 -10.35 14.31
C ASN A 397 -13.25 -9.84 14.97
N VAL A 398 -12.49 -10.72 15.63
CA VAL A 398 -11.09 -10.43 15.96
C VAL A 398 -10.29 -10.30 14.66
N HIS A 399 -10.53 -11.17 13.68
CA HIS A 399 -9.97 -11.03 12.34
C HIS A 399 -10.46 -9.75 11.65
N LEU A 400 -11.69 -9.25 11.83
CA LEU A 400 -12.17 -8.04 11.15
C LEU A 400 -11.58 -6.77 11.77
N SER A 401 -11.42 -6.70 13.09
CA SER A 401 -10.71 -5.60 13.77
C SER A 401 -9.20 -5.65 13.52
N VAL A 402 -8.60 -6.84 13.48
CA VAL A 402 -7.22 -7.05 13.02
C VAL A 402 -7.09 -6.73 11.53
N VAL A 403 -8.08 -7.05 10.69
CA VAL A 403 -8.11 -6.73 9.26
C VAL A 403 -8.31 -5.23 9.06
N LEU A 404 -9.18 -4.55 9.78
CA LEU A 404 -9.37 -3.10 9.68
C LEU A 404 -8.12 -2.34 10.13
N ASN A 405 -7.47 -2.75 11.24
CA ASN A 405 -6.18 -2.18 11.63
C ASN A 405 -5.06 -2.54 10.66
N LYS A 406 -5.03 -3.77 10.12
CA LYS A 406 -4.10 -4.15 9.05
C LYS A 406 -4.36 -3.36 7.78
N VAL A 407 -5.61 -3.14 7.37
CA VAL A 407 -5.96 -2.33 6.19
C VAL A 407 -5.60 -0.88 6.45
N LYS A 408 -5.83 -0.31 7.64
CA LYS A 408 -5.39 1.06 7.99
C LYS A 408 -3.86 1.19 7.93
N HIS A 409 -3.15 0.25 8.52
CA HIS A 409 -1.70 0.20 8.49
C HIS A 409 -1.18 0.00 7.06
N SER A 410 -1.71 -0.98 6.32
CA SER A 410 -1.37 -1.23 4.92
C SER A 410 -1.73 -0.06 4.01
N THR A 411 -2.80 0.70 4.28
CA THR A 411 -3.15 1.91 3.51
C THR A 411 -2.12 3.03 3.78
N SER A 412 -1.66 3.16 5.03
CA SER A 412 -0.55 4.07 5.38
C SER A 412 0.78 3.62 4.75
N GLU A 413 1.11 2.33 4.80
CA GLU A 413 2.28 1.77 4.15
C GLU A 413 2.21 1.92 2.62
N LEU A 414 1.04 1.71 2.01
CA LEU A 414 0.81 1.94 0.58
C LEU A 414 0.98 3.42 0.21
N LYS A 415 0.61 4.36 1.09
CA LYS A 415 0.83 5.79 0.87
C LYS A 415 2.32 6.16 0.91
N VAL A 416 3.06 5.61 1.88
CA VAL A 416 4.52 5.76 1.96
C VAL A 416 5.18 5.11 0.74
N PHE A 417 4.81 3.87 0.42
CA PHE A 417 5.30 3.12 -0.74
C PHE A 417 5.03 3.85 -2.05
N SER A 418 3.81 4.39 -2.24
CA SER A 418 3.44 5.21 -3.40
C SER A 418 4.33 6.45 -3.52
N SER A 419 4.59 7.14 -2.41
CA SER A 419 5.50 8.29 -2.37
C SER A 419 6.95 7.89 -2.71
N THR A 420 7.44 6.78 -2.15
CA THR A 420 8.79 6.28 -2.42
C THR A 420 8.93 5.86 -3.88
N ILE A 421 7.93 5.19 -4.46
CA ILE A 421 7.94 4.82 -5.89
C ILE A 421 7.91 6.08 -6.76
N LYS A 422 7.15 7.12 -6.37
CA LYS A 422 7.13 8.39 -7.09
C LYS A 422 8.52 9.02 -7.12
N GLU A 423 9.14 9.17 -5.95
CA GLU A 423 10.49 9.72 -5.82
C GLU A 423 11.52 8.88 -6.59
N THR A 424 11.38 7.55 -6.57
CA THR A 424 12.22 6.64 -7.36
C THR A 424 12.04 6.87 -8.86
N ALA A 425 10.80 7.02 -9.33
CA ALA A 425 10.50 7.25 -10.74
C ALA A 425 10.98 8.63 -11.23
N ASP A 426 10.87 9.67 -10.41
CA ASP A 426 11.39 11.00 -10.71
C ASP A 426 12.93 10.98 -10.78
N ARG A 427 13.59 10.33 -9.81
CA ARG A 427 15.04 10.11 -9.84
C ARG A 427 15.49 9.29 -11.04
N LEU A 428 14.74 8.24 -11.41
CA LEU A 428 15.05 7.41 -12.57
C LEU A 428 15.01 8.25 -13.86
N GLN A 429 14.04 9.16 -14.00
CA GLN A 429 13.97 10.06 -15.15
C GLN A 429 15.15 11.03 -15.19
N GLU A 430 15.57 11.58 -14.05
CA GLU A 430 16.72 12.48 -13.97
C GLU A 430 18.04 11.76 -14.27
N GLU A 431 18.23 10.55 -13.71
CA GLU A 431 19.39 9.70 -13.98
C GLU A 431 19.45 9.27 -15.45
N MET A 432 18.30 8.91 -16.07
CA MET A 432 18.25 8.63 -17.50
C MET A 432 18.54 9.87 -18.35
N ALA A 433 18.04 11.06 -18.00
CA ALA A 433 18.36 12.28 -18.74
C ALA A 433 19.87 12.60 -18.70
N SER A 434 20.51 12.42 -17.53
CA SER A 434 21.96 12.54 -17.40
C SER A 434 22.71 11.49 -18.21
N GLN A 435 22.24 10.24 -18.20
CA GLN A 435 22.82 9.15 -19.00
C GLN A 435 22.74 9.45 -20.50
N GLY A 436 21.65 10.08 -20.96
CA GLY A 436 21.49 10.52 -22.35
C GLY A 436 22.56 11.52 -22.77
N GLY A 437 22.86 12.51 -21.93
CA GLY A 437 23.96 13.44 -22.17
C GLY A 437 25.33 12.75 -22.26
N SER A 438 25.60 11.78 -21.38
CA SER A 438 26.84 10.97 -21.46
C SER A 438 26.90 10.11 -22.72
N LEU A 439 25.77 9.60 -23.22
CA LEU A 439 25.72 8.87 -24.49
C LEU A 439 25.99 9.78 -25.69
N GLU A 440 25.47 11.01 -25.71
CA GLU A 440 25.79 12.00 -26.76
C GLU A 440 27.28 12.36 -26.78
N GLU A 441 27.89 12.55 -25.60
CA GLU A 441 29.33 12.79 -25.47
C GLU A 441 30.14 11.58 -25.97
N THR A 442 29.73 10.37 -25.60
CA THR A 442 30.37 9.13 -26.07
C THR A 442 30.23 8.98 -27.59
N SER A 443 29.07 9.31 -28.16
CA SER A 443 28.83 9.29 -29.61
C SER A 443 29.77 10.25 -30.33
N SER A 444 29.91 11.47 -29.82
CA SER A 444 30.81 12.49 -30.37
C SER A 444 32.27 12.04 -30.32
N ALA A 445 32.69 11.44 -29.20
CA ALA A 445 34.03 10.88 -29.06
C ALA A 445 34.27 9.71 -30.05
N ILE A 446 33.26 8.89 -30.32
CA ILE A 446 33.34 7.78 -31.28
C ILE A 446 33.43 8.29 -32.73
N GLU A 447 32.74 9.38 -33.07
CA GLU A 447 32.91 10.04 -34.38
C GLU A 447 34.35 10.57 -34.56
N GLU A 448 34.92 11.20 -33.53
CA GLU A 448 36.31 11.68 -33.55
C GLU A 448 37.32 10.52 -33.65
N VAL A 449 37.09 9.43 -32.92
CA VAL A 449 37.88 8.20 -33.03
C VAL A 449 37.79 7.61 -34.43
N SER A 450 36.60 7.56 -35.03
CA SER A 450 36.40 7.09 -36.40
C SER A 450 37.18 7.92 -37.42
N ALA A 451 37.12 9.26 -37.30
CA ALA A 451 37.89 10.16 -38.15
C ALA A 451 39.41 9.97 -37.98
N SER A 452 39.85 9.75 -36.74
CA SER A 452 41.25 9.47 -36.41
C SER A 452 41.72 8.14 -37.01
N ILE A 453 40.91 7.09 -36.94
CA ILE A 453 41.15 5.78 -37.57
C ILE A 453 41.31 5.95 -39.09
N GLU A 454 40.42 6.69 -39.74
CA GLU A 454 40.48 6.95 -41.19
C GLU A 454 41.79 7.70 -41.55
N SER A 455 42.19 8.69 -40.74
CA SER A 455 43.45 9.41 -40.93
C SER A 455 44.68 8.53 -40.70
N ILE A 456 44.68 7.66 -39.69
CA ILE A 456 45.79 6.73 -39.42
C ILE A 456 45.94 5.74 -40.57
N SER A 457 44.83 5.19 -41.07
CA SER A 457 44.83 4.31 -42.24
C SER A 457 45.43 5.01 -43.47
N GLY A 458 44.99 6.25 -43.76
CA GLY A 458 45.55 7.05 -44.84
C GLY A 458 47.04 7.35 -44.69
N ASN A 459 47.50 7.59 -43.45
CA ASN A 459 48.90 7.81 -43.15
C ASN A 459 49.74 6.53 -43.34
N ALA A 460 49.23 5.37 -42.93
CA ALA A 460 49.90 4.08 -43.14
C ALA A 460 50.08 3.78 -44.65
N LEU A 461 49.04 4.02 -45.46
CA LEU A 461 49.12 3.89 -46.92
C LEU A 461 50.14 4.85 -47.54
N SER A 462 50.14 6.12 -47.10
CA SER A 462 51.10 7.12 -47.58
C SER A 462 52.54 6.78 -47.15
N GLN A 463 52.71 6.18 -45.98
CA GLN A 463 53.99 5.71 -45.46
C GLN A 463 54.53 4.55 -46.29
N ASP A 464 53.69 3.61 -46.70
CA ASP A 464 54.07 2.51 -47.60
C ASP A 464 54.58 3.02 -48.96
N ASP A 465 53.90 4.01 -49.55
CA ASP A 465 54.34 4.64 -50.81
C ASP A 465 55.70 5.35 -50.65
N ALA A 466 55.88 6.08 -49.54
CA ALA A 466 57.14 6.74 -49.22
C ALA A 466 58.30 5.72 -49.05
N ILE A 467 58.03 4.56 -48.45
CA ILE A 467 59.01 3.49 -48.29
C ILE A 467 59.42 2.91 -49.63
N LYS A 468 58.46 2.62 -50.53
CA LYS A 468 58.75 2.16 -51.90
C LYS A 468 59.66 3.11 -52.63
N LYS A 469 59.32 4.41 -52.61
CA LYS A 469 60.13 5.46 -53.24
C LYS A 469 61.53 5.57 -52.63
N ASN A 470 61.64 5.47 -51.31
CA ASN A 470 62.94 5.53 -50.66
C ASN A 470 63.81 4.31 -50.97
N ASN A 471 63.21 3.12 -51.11
CA ASN A 471 63.92 1.92 -51.56
C ASN A 471 64.46 2.09 -52.98
N GLU A 472 63.68 2.67 -53.89
CA GLU A 472 64.17 3.00 -55.25
C GLU A 472 65.37 3.96 -55.20
N VAL A 473 65.29 5.01 -54.37
CA VAL A 473 66.39 5.96 -54.17
C VAL A 473 67.61 5.27 -53.57
N ALA A 474 67.45 4.37 -52.61
CA ALA A 474 68.55 3.61 -52.01
C ALA A 474 69.27 2.74 -53.05
N VAL A 475 68.53 2.05 -53.93
CA VAL A 475 69.11 1.27 -55.03
C VAL A 475 69.89 2.17 -56.00
N GLN A 476 69.33 3.31 -56.38
CA GLN A 476 70.02 4.29 -57.22
C GLN A 476 71.27 4.87 -56.54
N TYR A 477 71.24 5.05 -55.22
CA TYR A 477 72.36 5.52 -54.42
C TYR A 477 73.52 4.53 -54.46
N VAL A 478 73.27 3.24 -54.21
CA VAL A 478 74.27 2.16 -54.34
C VAL A 478 74.87 2.11 -55.74
N GLY A 479 74.03 2.21 -56.78
CA GLY A 479 74.52 2.28 -58.16
C GLY A 479 75.42 3.49 -58.44
N SER A 480 75.17 4.62 -57.78
CA SER A 480 76.01 5.82 -57.87
C SER A 480 77.35 5.65 -57.14
N LEU A 481 77.36 5.01 -55.96
CA LEU A 481 78.59 4.66 -55.25
C LEU A 481 79.49 3.73 -56.07
N SER A 482 78.90 2.75 -56.76
CA SER A 482 79.64 1.86 -57.67
C SER A 482 80.34 2.64 -58.78
N ARG A 483 79.65 3.62 -59.39
CA ARG A 483 80.23 4.51 -60.41
C ARG A 483 81.35 5.39 -59.86
N ILE A 484 81.19 5.95 -58.66
CA ILE A 484 82.23 6.76 -58.00
C ILE A 484 83.47 5.89 -57.71
N SER A 485 83.28 4.68 -57.19
CA SER A 485 84.36 3.72 -56.92
C SER A 485 85.11 3.34 -58.20
N ALA A 486 84.41 3.11 -59.32
CA ALA A 486 85.02 2.85 -60.61
C ALA A 486 85.85 4.04 -61.11
N ALA A 487 85.30 5.27 -61.05
CA ALA A 487 86.01 6.48 -61.43
C ALA A 487 87.26 6.73 -60.56
N ALA A 488 87.18 6.44 -59.25
CA ALA A 488 88.31 6.54 -58.33
C ALA A 488 89.42 5.54 -58.71
N ARG A 489 89.08 4.29 -59.08
CA ARG A 489 90.06 3.30 -59.56
C ARG A 489 90.74 3.71 -60.87
N GLU A 490 89.99 4.29 -61.79
CA GLU A 490 90.54 4.83 -63.04
C GLU A 490 91.52 5.98 -62.76
N ALA A 491 91.13 6.94 -61.91
CA ALA A 491 92.01 8.01 -61.45
C ALA A 491 93.28 7.46 -60.76
N GLY A 492 93.17 6.34 -60.05
CA GLY A 492 94.31 5.68 -59.40
C GLY A 492 95.28 5.08 -60.41
N THR A 493 94.74 4.49 -61.47
CA THR A 493 95.55 4.00 -62.59
C THR A 493 96.30 5.14 -63.29
N LEU A 494 95.62 6.26 -63.55
CA LEU A 494 96.23 7.46 -64.13
C LEU A 494 97.31 8.08 -63.23
N SER A 495 97.10 8.06 -61.91
CA SER A 495 98.06 8.54 -60.92
C SER A 495 99.33 7.69 -60.91
N THR A 496 99.21 6.36 -60.94
CA THR A 496 100.34 5.43 -61.03
C THR A 496 101.12 5.59 -62.33
N GLU A 497 100.42 5.78 -63.45
CA GLU A 497 101.07 6.05 -64.74
C GLU A 497 101.81 7.39 -64.73
N SER A 498 101.24 8.43 -64.10
CA SER A 498 101.91 9.72 -63.92
C SER A 498 103.20 9.57 -63.12
N LEU A 499 103.21 8.79 -62.03
CA LEU A 499 104.42 8.49 -61.25
C LEU A 499 105.49 7.78 -62.09
N ARG A 500 105.09 6.85 -62.97
CA ARG A 500 106.01 6.16 -63.88
C ARG A 500 106.63 7.13 -64.90
N GLN A 501 105.82 8.07 -65.41
CA GLN A 501 106.27 9.10 -66.35
C GLN A 501 107.18 10.13 -65.70
N THR A 502 106.91 10.56 -64.46
CA THR A 502 107.80 11.46 -63.71
C THR A 502 109.13 10.80 -63.41
N GLU A 503 109.15 9.52 -63.02
CA GLU A 503 110.41 8.78 -62.81
C GLU A 503 111.24 8.66 -64.10
N THR A 504 110.58 8.38 -65.23
CA THR A 504 111.25 8.36 -66.54
C THR A 504 111.81 9.74 -66.90
N SER A 505 111.02 10.80 -66.69
CA SER A 505 111.43 12.19 -66.95
C SER A 505 112.61 12.61 -66.08
N ARG A 506 112.60 12.24 -64.80
CA ARG A 506 113.69 12.48 -63.84
C ARG A 506 115.00 11.85 -64.33
N LYS A 507 114.95 10.60 -64.80
CA LYS A 507 116.11 9.92 -65.38
C LYS A 507 116.64 10.64 -66.63
N SER A 508 115.75 11.06 -67.54
CA SER A 508 116.16 11.82 -68.73
C SER A 508 116.77 13.17 -68.39
N LEU A 509 116.28 13.88 -67.36
CA LEU A 509 116.89 15.13 -66.91
C LEU A 509 118.28 14.89 -66.31
N ASP A 510 118.48 13.81 -65.55
CA ASP A 510 119.81 13.43 -65.03
C ASP A 510 120.80 13.13 -66.17
N ASP A 511 120.35 12.40 -67.20
CA ASP A 511 121.13 12.13 -68.41
C ASP A 511 121.53 13.42 -69.15
N ILE A 512 120.63 14.43 -69.19
CA ILE A 512 120.90 15.76 -69.78
C ILE A 512 121.94 16.51 -68.93
N VAL A 513 121.81 16.54 -67.60
CA VAL A 513 122.81 17.18 -66.72
C VAL A 513 124.19 16.55 -66.92
N ASN A 514 124.26 15.22 -66.94
CA ASN A 514 125.49 14.48 -67.21
C ASN A 514 126.04 14.79 -68.61
N GLY A 515 125.17 14.94 -69.61
CA GLY A 515 125.52 15.38 -70.96
C GLY A 515 126.12 16.79 -71.00
N MET A 516 125.47 17.76 -70.35
CA MET A 516 125.96 19.13 -70.24
C MET A 516 127.31 19.21 -69.54
N GLN A 517 127.54 18.39 -68.51
CA GLN A 517 128.83 18.29 -67.84
C GLN A 517 129.93 17.79 -68.80
N ARG A 518 129.67 16.75 -69.60
CA ARG A 518 130.63 16.28 -70.62
C ARG A 518 130.95 17.35 -71.67
N ILE A 519 129.94 18.10 -72.12
CA ILE A 519 130.13 19.21 -73.09
C ILE A 519 130.95 20.34 -72.44
N LYS A 520 130.69 20.65 -71.16
CA LYS A 520 131.45 21.64 -70.39
C LYS A 520 132.94 21.26 -70.31
N ASP A 521 133.23 20.01 -69.98
CA ASP A 521 134.60 19.50 -69.87
C ASP A 521 135.31 19.52 -71.23
N SER A 522 134.64 19.07 -72.30
CA SER A 522 135.17 19.11 -73.67
C SER A 522 135.41 20.55 -74.17
N SER A 523 134.50 21.48 -73.86
CA SER A 523 134.66 22.90 -74.19
C SER A 523 135.83 23.52 -73.43
N GLY A 524 136.03 23.13 -72.17
CA GLY A 524 137.21 23.51 -71.38
C GLY A 524 138.51 23.09 -72.04
N ALA A 525 138.60 21.83 -72.51
CA ALA A 525 139.77 21.34 -73.24
C ALA A 525 140.00 22.10 -74.57
N ILE A 526 138.94 22.45 -75.31
CA ILE A 526 139.08 23.25 -76.54
C ILE A 526 139.57 24.68 -76.22
N ARG A 527 139.13 25.27 -75.10
CA ARG A 527 139.62 26.57 -74.64
C ARG A 527 141.13 26.54 -74.40
N GLU A 528 141.63 25.49 -73.75
CA GLU A 528 143.07 25.29 -73.51
C GLU A 528 143.83 25.12 -74.82
N ILE A 529 143.32 24.32 -75.77
CA ILE A 529 143.93 24.16 -77.10
C ILE A 529 143.98 25.49 -77.85
N ALA A 530 142.90 26.27 -77.83
CA ALA A 530 142.84 27.58 -78.49
C ALA A 530 143.86 28.56 -77.86
N GLN A 531 144.03 28.52 -76.54
CA GLN A 531 145.06 29.30 -75.86
C GLN A 531 146.47 28.88 -76.30
N ILE A 532 146.77 27.58 -76.36
CA ILE A 532 148.06 27.06 -76.84
C ILE A 532 148.31 27.49 -78.30
N ILE A 533 147.30 27.43 -79.18
CA ILE A 533 147.43 27.89 -80.57
C ILE A 533 147.76 29.38 -80.63
N ASN A 534 147.11 30.20 -79.79
CA ASN A 534 147.40 31.62 -79.69
C ASN A 534 148.86 31.86 -79.26
N GLU A 535 149.33 31.16 -78.22
CA GLU A 535 150.72 31.24 -77.73
C GLU A 535 151.74 30.81 -78.80
N ILE A 536 151.48 29.69 -79.52
CA ILE A 536 152.34 29.22 -80.62
C ILE A 536 152.35 30.23 -81.77
N SER A 537 151.21 30.81 -82.11
CA SER A 537 151.09 31.78 -83.20
C SER A 537 151.82 33.08 -82.85
N GLU A 538 151.72 33.56 -81.60
CA GLU A 538 152.49 34.72 -81.11
C GLU A 538 154.00 34.46 -81.19
N GLN A 539 154.47 33.30 -80.73
CA GLN A 539 155.87 32.89 -80.85
C GLN A 539 156.31 32.83 -82.33
N THR A 540 155.49 32.25 -83.20
CA THR A 540 155.76 32.14 -84.64
C THR A 540 155.83 33.51 -85.31
N ASN A 541 154.96 34.44 -84.92
CA ASN A 541 154.98 35.81 -85.41
C ASN A 541 156.27 36.54 -85.02
N LEU A 542 156.71 36.39 -83.77
CA LEU A 542 157.99 36.93 -83.29
C LEU A 542 159.19 36.33 -84.02
N LEU A 543 159.19 35.00 -84.24
CA LEU A 543 160.22 34.30 -85.02
C LEU A 543 160.27 34.78 -86.47
N SER A 544 159.10 34.91 -87.11
CA SER A 544 158.97 35.44 -88.47
C SER A 544 159.45 36.89 -88.57
N LEU A 545 159.08 37.74 -87.61
CA LEU A 545 159.52 39.13 -87.57
C LEU A 545 161.04 39.21 -87.46
N ASN A 546 161.64 38.41 -86.55
CA ASN A 546 163.09 38.30 -86.42
C ASN A 546 163.76 37.81 -87.72
N ALA A 547 163.17 36.81 -88.39
CA ALA A 547 163.67 36.30 -89.66
C ALA A 547 163.53 37.32 -90.81
N ALA A 548 162.44 38.09 -90.86
CA ALA A 548 162.23 39.16 -91.84
C ALA A 548 163.26 40.30 -91.64
N ILE A 549 163.57 40.65 -90.39
CA ILE A 549 164.62 41.61 -90.03
C ILE A 549 166.00 41.10 -90.52
N GLU A 550 166.34 39.84 -90.23
CA GLU A 550 167.64 39.29 -90.63
C GLU A 550 167.76 39.11 -92.15
N ALA A 551 166.67 38.74 -92.83
CA ALA A 551 166.60 38.65 -94.28
C ALA A 551 166.74 40.04 -94.96
N ALA A 552 166.16 41.09 -94.38
CA ALA A 552 166.38 42.47 -94.83
C ALA A 552 167.84 42.91 -94.64
N ARG A 553 168.50 42.42 -93.58
CA ARG A 553 169.91 42.68 -93.27
C ARG A 553 170.88 42.05 -94.28
N ALA A 554 170.51 40.92 -94.88
CA ALA A 554 171.28 40.21 -95.91
C ALA A 554 171.18 40.83 -97.32
N GLY A 555 170.44 41.93 -97.52
CA GLY A 555 170.36 42.66 -98.78
C GLY A 555 169.71 41.87 -99.93
N GLU A 556 170.24 41.95 -101.16
CA GLU A 556 169.66 41.28 -102.33
C GLU A 556 169.58 39.74 -102.16
N SER A 557 170.58 39.12 -101.53
CA SER A 557 170.63 37.67 -101.29
C SER A 557 169.53 37.18 -100.33
N GLY A 558 168.98 38.06 -99.48
CA GLY A 558 167.95 37.74 -98.49
C GLY A 558 166.51 38.01 -98.93
N ARG A 559 166.30 38.62 -100.10
CA ARG A 559 164.98 39.09 -100.55
C ARG A 559 163.92 37.98 -100.62
N GLY A 560 164.30 36.78 -101.07
CA GLY A 560 163.41 35.60 -101.08
C GLY A 560 163.00 35.16 -99.67
N PHE A 561 163.95 35.14 -98.72
CA PHE A 561 163.68 34.80 -97.32
C PHE A 561 162.81 35.85 -96.62
N ALA A 562 162.96 37.14 -96.95
CA ALA A 562 162.16 38.22 -96.36
C ALA A 562 160.67 38.09 -96.74
N VAL A 563 160.37 37.73 -98.00
CA VAL A 563 158.99 37.51 -98.46
C VAL A 563 158.37 36.31 -97.75
N VAL A 564 159.10 35.19 -97.63
CA VAL A 564 158.63 34.01 -96.90
C VAL A 564 158.40 34.32 -95.43
N ALA A 565 159.33 35.02 -94.78
CA ALA A 565 159.18 35.43 -93.39
C ALA A 565 157.94 36.32 -93.20
N GLN A 566 157.72 37.34 -94.03
CA GLN A 566 156.53 38.20 -93.94
C GLN A 566 155.22 37.42 -94.15
N GLU A 567 155.21 36.43 -95.05
CA GLU A 567 154.03 35.59 -95.28
C GLU A 567 153.75 34.66 -94.07
N ILE A 568 154.80 34.12 -93.44
CA ILE A 568 154.68 33.37 -92.17
C ILE A 568 154.12 34.27 -91.05
N GLY A 569 154.55 35.53 -90.96
CA GLY A 569 154.07 36.48 -89.95
C GLY A 569 152.59 36.80 -90.14
N LYS A 570 152.16 37.08 -91.37
CA LYS A 570 150.74 37.24 -91.69
C LYS A 570 149.91 35.99 -91.36
N LEU A 571 150.46 34.80 -91.60
CA LEU A 571 149.79 33.54 -91.27
C LEU A 571 149.68 33.34 -89.75
N ALA A 572 150.70 33.75 -88.99
CA ALA A 572 150.71 33.75 -87.54
C ALA A 572 149.71 34.74 -86.95
N ASP A 573 149.66 35.99 -87.44
CA ASP A 573 148.63 36.99 -87.07
C ASP A 573 147.22 36.47 -87.34
N ARG A 574 147.01 35.87 -88.51
CA ARG A 574 145.72 35.27 -88.88
C ARG A 574 145.37 34.10 -87.96
N SER A 575 146.36 33.29 -87.55
CA SER A 575 146.15 32.18 -86.61
C SER A 575 145.80 32.67 -85.20
N MET A 576 146.43 33.75 -84.71
CA MET A 576 146.08 34.40 -83.43
C MET A 576 144.64 34.92 -83.46
N GLU A 577 144.24 35.62 -84.53
CA GLU A 577 142.87 36.15 -84.65
C GLU A 577 141.84 35.02 -84.66
N GLN A 578 142.10 33.92 -85.38
CA GLN A 578 141.22 32.75 -85.36
C GLN A 578 141.18 32.08 -83.98
N ALA A 579 142.31 31.94 -83.30
CA ALA A 579 142.38 31.38 -81.95
C ALA A 579 141.57 32.23 -80.94
N LYS A 580 141.63 33.55 -81.05
CA LYS A 580 140.84 34.49 -80.24
C LYS A 580 139.34 34.35 -80.51
N ILE A 581 138.93 34.23 -81.77
CA ILE A 581 137.53 33.98 -82.15
C ILE A 581 137.04 32.64 -81.58
N ILE A 582 137.85 31.57 -81.67
CA ILE A 582 137.54 30.27 -81.06
C ILE A 582 137.36 30.42 -79.54
N HIS A 583 138.27 31.12 -78.87
CA HIS A 583 138.20 31.35 -77.43
C HIS A 583 136.92 32.09 -77.03
N GLN A 584 136.51 33.11 -77.80
CA GLN A 584 135.26 33.84 -77.57
C GLN A 584 134.02 32.92 -77.73
N HIS A 585 133.98 32.10 -78.79
CA HIS A 585 132.87 31.16 -79.00
C HIS A 585 132.80 30.10 -77.90
N ILE A 586 133.93 29.59 -77.42
CA ILE A 586 133.97 28.63 -76.32
C ILE A 586 133.50 29.24 -75.00
N ASN A 587 133.89 30.48 -74.68
CA ASN A 587 133.38 31.16 -73.49
C ASN A 587 131.86 31.37 -73.54
N SER A 588 131.33 31.81 -74.69
CA SER A 588 129.88 31.91 -74.90
C SER A 588 129.18 30.55 -74.76
N THR A 589 129.82 29.47 -75.23
CA THR A 589 129.30 28.11 -75.11
C THR A 589 129.25 27.65 -73.64
N LEU A 590 130.30 27.92 -72.86
CA LEU A 590 130.35 27.61 -71.43
C LEU A 590 129.30 28.38 -70.60
N GLU A 591 129.07 29.65 -70.93
CA GLU A 591 127.99 30.45 -70.34
C GLU A 591 126.61 29.87 -70.67
N ASN A 592 126.38 29.50 -71.92
CA ASN A 592 125.13 28.85 -72.34
C ASN A 592 124.92 27.52 -71.60
N ILE A 593 125.92 26.65 -71.53
CA ILE A 593 125.83 25.37 -70.80
C ILE A 593 125.45 25.59 -69.32
N THR A 594 126.00 26.62 -68.68
CA THR A 594 125.69 26.94 -67.29
C THR A 594 124.23 27.35 -67.13
N ARG A 595 123.72 28.20 -68.03
CA ARG A 595 122.30 28.63 -68.06
C ARG A 595 121.35 27.46 -68.34
N GLU A 596 121.68 26.61 -69.32
CA GLU A 596 120.88 25.43 -69.66
C GLU A 596 120.86 24.42 -68.52
N THR A 597 121.98 24.23 -67.81
CA THR A 597 122.03 23.34 -66.63
C THR A 597 121.11 23.82 -65.52
N GLU A 598 121.02 25.14 -65.30
CA GLU A 598 120.10 25.70 -64.29
C GLU A 598 118.63 25.52 -64.71
N THR A 599 118.31 25.73 -65.98
CA THR A 599 116.95 25.49 -66.53
C THR A 599 116.52 24.03 -66.36
N VAL A 600 117.46 23.08 -66.54
CA VAL A 600 117.21 21.65 -66.32
C VAL A 600 116.97 21.34 -64.84
N ARG A 601 117.66 22.01 -63.91
CA ARG A 601 117.41 21.87 -62.47
C ARG A 601 116.05 22.41 -62.05
N GLU A 602 115.66 23.57 -62.57
CA GLU A 602 114.30 24.11 -62.35
C GLU A 602 113.23 23.14 -62.87
N SER A 603 113.45 22.56 -64.06
CA SER A 603 112.57 21.53 -64.62
C SER A 603 112.49 20.28 -63.72
N ALA A 604 113.61 19.85 -63.12
CA ALA A 604 113.62 18.73 -62.18
C ALA A 604 112.81 19.03 -60.91
N ALA A 605 112.86 20.27 -60.39
CA ALA A 605 112.05 20.67 -59.25
C ALA A 605 110.55 20.63 -59.55
N VAL A 606 110.14 21.02 -60.78
CA VAL A 606 108.74 20.90 -61.23
C VAL A 606 108.30 19.44 -61.28
N ILE A 607 109.14 18.53 -61.82
CA ILE A 607 108.83 17.10 -61.85
C ILE A 607 108.61 16.51 -60.46
N LEU A 608 109.43 16.89 -59.46
CA LEU A 608 109.23 16.47 -58.07
C LEU A 608 107.90 16.96 -57.49
N SER A 609 107.47 18.17 -57.86
CA SER A 609 106.16 18.68 -57.44
C SER A 609 105.02 17.90 -58.08
N ILE A 610 105.16 17.47 -59.34
CA ILE A 610 104.16 16.62 -60.03
C ILE A 610 104.09 15.24 -59.38
N GLU A 611 105.24 14.65 -59.03
CA GLU A 611 105.31 13.37 -58.31
C GLU A 611 104.54 13.44 -56.98
N GLN A 612 104.80 14.48 -56.17
CA GLN A 612 104.09 14.68 -54.91
C GLN A 612 102.58 14.87 -55.11
N ALA A 613 102.17 15.61 -56.15
CA ALA A 613 100.76 15.77 -56.49
C ALA A 613 100.11 14.44 -56.86
N ALA A 614 100.79 13.58 -57.63
CA ALA A 614 100.31 12.24 -57.96
C ALA A 614 100.20 11.34 -56.71
N VAL A 615 101.17 11.37 -55.79
CA VAL A 615 101.07 10.64 -54.51
C VAL A 615 99.83 11.08 -53.71
N ASN A 616 99.58 12.39 -53.64
CA ASN A 616 98.41 12.94 -52.93
C ASN A 616 97.09 12.51 -53.56
N VAL A 617 97.03 12.44 -54.90
CA VAL A 617 95.88 11.90 -55.64
C VAL A 617 95.66 10.43 -55.30
N GLY A 618 96.70 9.61 -55.30
CA GLY A 618 96.62 8.19 -54.91
C GLY A 618 96.10 7.96 -53.48
N ASN A 619 96.55 8.77 -52.53
CA ASN A 619 96.03 8.75 -51.16
C ASN A 619 94.54 9.12 -51.11
N SER A 620 94.14 10.18 -51.83
CA SER A 620 92.75 10.63 -51.89
C SER A 620 91.82 9.56 -52.46
N ILE A 621 92.27 8.83 -53.48
CA ILE A 621 91.53 7.71 -54.08
C ILE A 621 91.32 6.57 -53.10
N THR A 622 92.34 6.25 -52.30
CA THR A 622 92.22 5.23 -51.25
C THR A 622 91.16 5.63 -50.21
N THR A 623 91.15 6.90 -49.81
CA THR A 623 90.11 7.45 -48.92
C THR A 623 88.72 7.40 -49.56
N ILE A 624 88.57 7.80 -50.84
CA ILE A 624 87.29 7.72 -51.57
C ILE A 624 86.78 6.27 -51.62
N GLY A 625 87.66 5.30 -51.87
CA GLY A 625 87.30 3.88 -51.87
C GLY A 625 86.75 3.41 -50.52
N SER A 626 87.41 3.78 -49.42
CA SER A 626 86.94 3.48 -48.06
C SER A 626 85.57 4.09 -47.77
N LEU A 627 85.39 5.38 -48.08
CA LEU A 627 84.12 6.09 -47.87
C LEU A 627 82.97 5.51 -48.69
N CYS A 628 83.24 5.09 -49.94
CA CYS A 628 82.24 4.42 -50.75
C CYS A 628 81.78 3.09 -50.13
N GLY A 629 82.71 2.29 -49.60
CA GLY A 629 82.37 1.03 -48.91
C GLY A 629 81.57 1.24 -47.62
N GLU A 630 81.91 2.26 -46.84
CA GLU A 630 81.12 2.63 -45.65
C GLU A 630 79.71 3.09 -46.02
N GLN A 631 79.57 3.92 -47.06
CA GLN A 631 78.28 4.39 -47.54
C GLN A 631 77.42 3.28 -48.15
N GLU A 632 78.03 2.29 -48.81
CA GLU A 632 77.32 1.11 -49.31
C GLU A 632 76.74 0.30 -48.16
N LYS A 633 77.52 0.06 -47.09
CA LYS A 633 77.04 -0.60 -45.88
C LYS A 633 75.89 0.17 -45.22
N LEU A 634 76.00 1.50 -45.16
CA LEU A 634 74.92 2.35 -44.62
C LEU A 634 73.64 2.26 -45.47
N ALA A 635 73.77 2.21 -46.79
CA ALA A 635 72.63 2.05 -47.69
C ALA A 635 71.90 0.72 -47.47
N LEU A 636 72.63 -0.38 -47.21
CA LEU A 636 72.02 -1.67 -46.86
C LEU A 636 71.25 -1.62 -45.53
N VAL A 637 71.82 -0.96 -44.50
CA VAL A 637 71.12 -0.77 -43.21
C VAL A 637 69.86 0.10 -43.39
N LEU A 638 69.90 1.11 -44.27
CA LEU A 638 68.72 1.89 -44.60
C LEU A 638 67.63 1.03 -45.24
N GLN A 639 67.98 0.13 -46.16
CA GLN A 639 67.02 -0.80 -46.75
C GLN A 639 66.40 -1.75 -45.71
N GLU A 640 67.20 -2.30 -44.80
CA GLU A 640 66.69 -3.13 -43.70
C GLU A 640 65.71 -2.34 -42.79
N ASN A 641 66.03 -1.08 -42.48
CA ASN A 641 65.14 -0.23 -41.71
C ASN A 641 63.85 0.10 -42.47
N MET A 642 63.90 0.32 -43.79
CA MET A 642 62.72 0.50 -44.63
C MET A 642 61.79 -0.70 -44.57
N GLU A 643 62.33 -1.93 -44.62
CA GLU A 643 61.56 -3.17 -44.50
C GLU A 643 60.87 -3.28 -43.13
N LYS A 644 61.57 -2.95 -42.04
CA LYS A 644 60.96 -2.90 -40.70
C LYS A 644 59.84 -1.86 -40.60
N ILE A 645 60.01 -0.68 -41.19
CA ILE A 645 58.96 0.35 -41.22
C ILE A 645 57.78 -0.14 -42.08
N SER A 646 58.04 -0.86 -43.17
CA SER A 646 57.00 -1.43 -44.04
C SER A 646 56.12 -2.40 -43.26
N HIS A 647 56.72 -3.34 -42.53
CA HIS A 647 55.99 -4.26 -41.66
C HIS A 647 55.21 -3.53 -40.57
N GLY A 648 55.81 -2.51 -39.94
CA GLY A 648 55.10 -1.67 -38.97
C GLY A 648 53.88 -0.97 -39.57
N SER A 649 53.99 -0.50 -40.81
CA SER A 649 52.86 0.12 -41.53
C SER A 649 51.74 -0.88 -41.82
N GLU A 650 52.08 -2.11 -42.22
CA GLU A 650 51.10 -3.19 -42.42
C GLU A 650 50.39 -3.57 -41.11
N ASP A 651 51.13 -3.63 -39.99
CA ASP A 651 50.54 -3.88 -38.67
C ASP A 651 49.61 -2.74 -38.24
N ILE A 652 49.99 -1.48 -38.47
CA ILE A 652 49.11 -0.31 -38.23
C ILE A 652 47.84 -0.43 -39.06
N ALA A 653 47.94 -0.74 -40.35
CA ALA A 653 46.78 -0.88 -41.22
C ALA A 653 45.82 -1.97 -40.71
N ARG A 654 46.36 -3.13 -40.30
CA ARG A 654 45.57 -4.23 -39.73
C ARG A 654 44.89 -3.84 -38.42
N SER A 655 45.62 -3.24 -37.48
CA SER A 655 45.05 -2.79 -36.20
C SER A 655 44.01 -1.69 -36.39
N THR A 656 44.19 -0.83 -37.39
CA THR A 656 43.21 0.23 -37.73
C THR A 656 41.90 -0.38 -38.27
N ASP A 657 41.98 -1.46 -39.06
CA ASP A 657 40.80 -2.19 -39.54
C ASP A 657 40.05 -2.88 -38.38
N GLU A 658 40.77 -3.50 -37.44
CA GLU A 658 40.18 -4.06 -36.21
C GLU A 658 39.55 -2.98 -35.31
N GLN A 659 40.19 -1.82 -35.19
CA GLN A 659 39.63 -0.67 -34.47
C GLN A 659 38.36 -0.15 -35.14
N LYS A 660 38.28 -0.16 -36.48
CA LYS A 660 37.06 0.22 -37.22
C LYS A 660 35.89 -0.69 -36.87
N ILE A 661 36.11 -2.01 -36.82
CA ILE A 661 35.11 -2.99 -36.38
C ILE A 661 34.67 -2.71 -34.93
N THR A 662 35.63 -2.49 -34.03
CA THR A 662 35.34 -2.20 -32.62
C THR A 662 34.50 -0.93 -32.47
N THR A 663 34.85 0.13 -33.19
CA THR A 663 34.15 1.42 -33.18
C THR A 663 32.72 1.28 -33.69
N PHE A 664 32.51 0.45 -34.71
CA PHE A 664 31.18 0.11 -35.22
C PHE A 664 30.32 -0.63 -34.17
N GLU A 665 30.90 -1.59 -33.45
CA GLU A 665 30.19 -2.30 -32.37
C GLU A 665 29.90 -1.39 -31.16
N VAL A 666 30.77 -0.42 -30.84
CA VAL A 666 30.48 0.61 -29.82
C VAL A 666 29.34 1.51 -30.28
N THR A 667 29.30 1.91 -31.54
CA THR A 667 28.20 2.71 -32.11
C THR A 667 26.86 1.99 -31.94
N LYS A 668 26.78 0.70 -32.29
CA LYS A 668 25.60 -0.12 -32.02
C LYS A 668 25.24 -0.20 -30.54
N SER A 669 26.24 -0.29 -29.67
CA SER A 669 26.02 -0.33 -28.22
C SER A 669 25.41 0.98 -27.70
N ILE A 670 25.81 2.13 -28.25
CA ILE A 670 25.22 3.44 -27.96
C ILE A 670 23.76 3.47 -28.41
N GLU A 671 23.46 3.04 -29.65
CA GLU A 671 22.08 2.95 -30.16
C GLU A 671 21.20 2.07 -29.26
N TYR A 672 21.72 0.90 -28.86
CA TYR A 672 21.03 -0.03 -27.97
C TYR A 672 20.80 0.55 -26.56
N LEU A 673 21.79 1.23 -25.98
CA LEU A 673 21.65 1.91 -24.69
C LEU A 673 20.62 3.05 -24.76
N ASN A 674 20.56 3.76 -25.89
CA ASN A 674 19.57 4.80 -26.11
C ASN A 674 18.14 4.22 -26.15
N GLU A 675 17.96 3.08 -26.83
CA GLU A 675 16.67 2.36 -26.84
C GLU A 675 16.25 1.89 -25.43
N ILE A 676 17.20 1.36 -24.65
CA ILE A 676 16.95 0.99 -23.25
C ILE A 676 16.54 2.22 -22.44
N MET A 677 17.25 3.33 -22.58
CA MET A 677 16.99 4.57 -21.85
C MET A 677 15.58 5.10 -22.15
N GLU A 678 15.19 5.16 -23.42
CA GLU A 678 13.82 5.51 -23.82
C GLU A 678 12.78 4.54 -23.22
N GLY A 679 13.09 3.24 -23.17
CA GLY A 679 12.25 2.23 -22.55
C GLY A 679 12.08 2.45 -21.04
N VAL A 680 13.17 2.76 -20.33
CA VAL A 680 13.18 3.05 -18.90
C VAL A 680 12.40 4.33 -18.59
N MET A 681 12.59 5.39 -19.38
CA MET A 681 11.82 6.64 -19.25
C MET A 681 10.33 6.40 -19.48
N ARG A 682 9.96 5.62 -20.49
CA ARG A 682 8.58 5.24 -20.78
C ARG A 682 7.97 4.46 -19.61
N ASN A 683 8.70 3.50 -19.06
CA ASN A 683 8.27 2.72 -17.90
C ASN A 683 8.11 3.57 -16.64
N ALA A 684 9.02 4.51 -16.39
CA ALA A 684 8.90 5.47 -15.30
C ALA A 684 7.65 6.35 -15.45
N GLY A 685 7.34 6.81 -16.66
CA GLY A 685 6.10 7.53 -16.97
C GLY A 685 4.84 6.70 -16.71
N VAL A 686 4.82 5.43 -17.15
CA VAL A 686 3.72 4.50 -16.86
C VAL A 686 3.57 4.25 -15.36
N LEU A 687 4.69 4.15 -14.62
CA LEU A 687 4.71 3.98 -13.17
C LEU A 687 4.06 5.18 -12.47
N LEU A 688 4.42 6.40 -12.89
CA LEU A 688 3.83 7.66 -12.40
C LEU A 688 2.33 7.75 -12.67
N ASP A 689 1.87 7.33 -13.84
CA ASP A 689 0.44 7.31 -14.16
C ASP A 689 -0.32 6.22 -13.36
N ALA A 690 0.28 5.04 -13.19
CA ALA A 690 -0.27 3.99 -12.32
C ALA A 690 -0.35 4.45 -10.86
N LEU A 691 0.62 5.22 -10.38
CA LEU A 691 0.61 5.81 -9.04
C LEU A 691 -0.56 6.78 -8.85
N LYS A 692 -0.94 7.58 -9.86
CA LYS A 692 -2.14 8.43 -9.78
C LYS A 692 -3.40 7.59 -9.55
N GLY A 693 -3.51 6.46 -10.24
CA GLY A 693 -4.60 5.49 -10.02
C GLY A 693 -4.57 4.85 -8.64
N LEU A 694 -3.39 4.44 -8.18
CA LEU A 694 -3.19 3.88 -6.83
C LEU A 694 -3.56 4.90 -5.74
N GLN A 695 -3.22 6.18 -5.94
CA GLN A 695 -3.49 7.25 -5.00
C GLN A 695 -5.01 7.47 -4.83
N ALA A 696 -5.78 7.42 -5.92
CA ALA A 696 -7.23 7.45 -5.88
C ALA A 696 -7.83 6.24 -5.13
N HIS A 697 -7.24 5.05 -5.29
CA HIS A 697 -7.65 3.85 -4.52
C HIS A 697 -7.26 3.93 -3.05
N ILE A 698 -6.09 4.49 -2.70
CA ILE A 698 -5.67 4.76 -1.32
C ILE A 698 -6.65 5.74 -0.66
N GLU A 699 -7.06 6.81 -1.34
CA GLU A 699 -8.07 7.75 -0.83
C GLU A 699 -9.42 7.05 -0.57
N THR A 700 -9.84 6.18 -1.50
CA THR A 700 -11.08 5.40 -1.35
C THR A 700 -10.99 4.41 -0.18
N LEU A 701 -9.88 3.70 -0.03
CA LEU A 701 -9.63 2.78 1.09
C LEU A 701 -9.55 3.52 2.43
N THR A 702 -8.95 4.71 2.45
CA THR A 702 -8.90 5.55 3.65
C THR A 702 -10.30 5.93 4.09
N ALA A 703 -11.17 6.33 3.15
CA ALA A 703 -12.57 6.68 3.42
C ALA A 703 -13.46 5.50 3.85
N ILE A 704 -13.08 4.25 3.56
CA ILE A 704 -13.80 3.04 3.99
C ILE A 704 -13.42 2.62 5.43
N VAL A 705 -12.22 3.01 5.88
CA VAL A 705 -11.63 2.58 7.15
C VAL A 705 -11.77 3.64 8.25
N GLU A 706 -12.03 4.91 7.87
CA GLU A 706 -12.55 5.97 8.75
C GLU A 706 -14.05 5.83 8.99
#